data_AF-A0A3M2G1I9-F1
#
_entry.id   AF-A0A3M2G1I9-F1
#
_cell.length_a   1.000
_cell.length_b   1.000
_cell.length_c   1.000
_cell.angle_alpha   90.00
_cell.angle_beta   90.00
_cell.angle_gamma   90.00
#
_symmetry.space_group_name_H-M   'P 1'
#
loop_
_entity.id
_entity.type
_entity.pdbx_description
1 polymer ?
#
loop_
_entity_poly.entity_id
_entity_poly.type
_entity_poly.pdbx_seq_one_letter_code
_entity_poly.pdbx_strand_id
1 'polypeptide(L)'
;MLSNKTVMFMLVILSASLLAMTLLNGCGDDLNDSITTFTARSITVDQSSATLVPGDEFELRAHAFDQNGDEMIYATFNWVSSDPNVVTVVGETDGTPVAGSGAVLTAVAVGNATITISVDPDYQGAAPVTVNVSVVPGMVTNVAVDTDPTLDYVDVSWDAVPSTVDITYDVFRSTVEGETGTAVATGLTETSYRDVVPETGVDYYYSVQATGNGATGDMSDAAAASAVGAIPADWFDSFYEEHEAWDNAYGPDPLLGAAHGSNDPYVRTVYGTGTYDDGYPVGTVIVKRLTDINTGEMPEVAGAITAMRKRSDGYYPDNGNWEWFMRAEDGSYMSGGNLGDGMCNNCHAGAGESYVFDHSSGVEEFFASNLDFAGYDSWTKIDYTVYPTAFAELGGFAHSPDSNHVRGVYTNEVEGLGQLVVKEVFSWDADNNKVVNGITAMAKRGGDFNASNSNWEWFFLDATDGTIMQRMGEEAGCNGCHAAAPNDYIFDHPAEYVVDDPMAMFEDAHTHLPLWASNIGTDPFLQGAHGDSTEYQRDIYKWQPAALPEDGAYPIGTIIVKRLTHPDTGDMPDSPGAITAMVKRGDDFNSENGNWEWFMRGADGTYVRGGAEMGCNGCHANATGENGTDYVFTQPGE
;
A
#
# COMPACT_ATOMS: atom_id res chain seq x y z
N MET A 1 -15.82 37.21 -5.28
CA MET A 1 -16.32 37.56 -6.63
C MET A 1 -17.34 36.50 -7.02
N LEU A 2 -18.45 36.92 -7.67
CA LEU A 2 -19.66 36.16 -8.10
C LEU A 2 -20.56 35.70 -6.93
N SER A 3 -21.53 36.49 -6.46
CA SER A 3 -22.84 36.91 -7.02
C SER A 3 -23.99 35.97 -6.64
N ASN A 4 -24.54 36.22 -5.45
CA ASN A 4 -25.72 35.58 -4.87
C ASN A 4 -26.88 36.60 -4.90
N LYS A 5 -28.00 36.28 -5.56
CA LYS A 5 -29.22 37.12 -5.55
C LYS A 5 -30.47 36.25 -5.59
N THR A 6 -31.13 36.10 -4.46
CA THR A 6 -32.60 35.99 -4.42
C THR A 6 -33.09 36.61 -3.11
N VAL A 7 -33.82 37.71 -3.22
CA VAL A 7 -34.39 38.49 -2.12
C VAL A 7 -35.91 38.37 -2.21
N MET A 8 -36.48 37.73 -1.18
CA MET A 8 -37.72 38.05 -0.44
C MET A 8 -38.59 39.20 -0.99
N PHE A 9 -39.88 38.95 -1.28
CA PHE A 9 -40.92 39.97 -1.08
C PHE A 9 -42.28 39.34 -0.79
N MET A 10 -42.84 39.75 0.35
CA MET A 10 -44.18 39.46 0.85
C MET A 10 -44.98 40.77 0.79
N LEU A 11 -46.28 40.66 0.52
CA LEU A 11 -47.37 41.60 0.87
C LEU A 11 -47.54 42.91 0.06
N VAL A 12 -48.60 42.99 -0.76
CA VAL A 12 -49.51 44.16 -0.85
C VAL A 12 -50.92 43.70 -1.27
N ILE A 13 -51.92 43.94 -0.41
CA ILE A 13 -53.36 44.00 -0.74
C ILE A 13 -53.74 45.49 -0.71
N LEU A 14 -54.35 46.03 -1.78
CA LEU A 14 -55.64 46.80 -1.78
C LEU A 14 -55.90 47.57 -3.10
N SER A 15 -57.15 47.44 -3.56
CA SER A 15 -58.01 48.42 -4.28
C SER A 15 -57.65 48.93 -5.68
N ALA A 16 -58.52 48.63 -6.65
CA ALA A 16 -59.05 49.62 -7.60
C ALA A 16 -60.34 49.11 -8.27
N SER A 17 -61.48 49.59 -7.77
CA SER A 17 -62.75 49.65 -8.51
C SER A 17 -62.85 50.99 -9.24
N LEU A 18 -63.47 50.94 -10.43
CA LEU A 18 -64.22 51.98 -11.14
C LEU A 18 -63.60 52.69 -12.37
N LEU A 19 -64.28 52.44 -13.50
CA LEU A 19 -64.63 53.33 -14.62
C LEU A 19 -63.54 53.91 -15.55
N ALA A 20 -63.60 53.49 -16.82
CA ALA A 20 -63.40 54.39 -17.97
C ALA A 20 -64.31 53.97 -19.13
N MET A 21 -65.51 54.53 -19.15
CA MET A 21 -66.34 54.63 -20.36
C MET A 21 -66.90 56.05 -20.43
N THR A 22 -66.41 56.83 -21.39
CA THR A 22 -66.89 58.17 -21.82
C THR A 22 -66.31 58.43 -23.22
N LEU A 23 -66.97 58.94 -24.28
CA LEU A 23 -68.31 59.50 -24.54
C LEU A 23 -68.50 59.61 -26.09
N LEU A 24 -69.74 59.35 -26.57
CA LEU A 24 -70.55 59.93 -27.69
C LEU A 24 -69.88 60.56 -28.95
N ASN A 25 -70.34 60.33 -30.19
CA ASN A 25 -71.66 60.73 -30.75
C ASN A 25 -71.94 60.09 -32.14
N GLY A 26 -73.19 59.68 -32.41
CA GLY A 26 -73.76 59.69 -33.77
C GLY A 26 -74.83 58.63 -34.12
N CYS A 27 -76.11 58.97 -33.92
CA CYS A 27 -77.35 58.27 -34.33
C CYS A 27 -77.61 56.90 -33.65
N GLY A 28 -78.71 56.60 -32.96
CA GLY A 28 -80.09 57.11 -33.04
C GLY A 28 -81.03 55.95 -33.40
N ASP A 29 -81.39 55.12 -32.41
CA ASP A 29 -82.71 54.47 -32.20
C ASP A 29 -82.61 53.32 -31.18
N ASP A 30 -83.57 53.30 -30.24
CA ASP A 30 -83.98 52.24 -29.31
C ASP A 30 -83.00 51.11 -28.94
N LEU A 31 -82.33 51.23 -27.78
CA LEU A 31 -82.02 50.08 -26.91
C LEU A 31 -82.12 50.51 -25.45
N ASN A 32 -83.34 50.56 -24.92
CA ASN A 32 -83.56 50.23 -23.51
C ASN A 32 -83.52 48.70 -23.40
N ASP A 33 -82.35 48.11 -23.63
CA ASP A 33 -82.12 46.71 -23.31
C ASP A 33 -81.80 46.67 -21.82
N SER A 34 -82.78 46.21 -21.05
CA SER A 34 -82.55 45.78 -19.68
C SER A 34 -81.35 44.85 -19.68
N ILE A 35 -80.23 45.25 -19.06
CA ILE A 35 -79.17 44.30 -18.72
C ILE A 35 -79.83 43.29 -17.77
N THR A 36 -80.31 42.18 -18.32
CA THR A 36 -80.72 41.02 -17.54
C THR A 36 -79.43 40.44 -16.97
N THR A 37 -79.19 40.66 -15.68
CA THR A 37 -78.14 39.95 -14.95
C THR A 37 -78.50 38.47 -14.93
N PHE A 38 -77.84 37.67 -15.77
CA PHE A 38 -77.96 36.22 -15.77
C PHE A 38 -77.36 35.67 -14.47
N THR A 39 -78.11 34.84 -13.76
CA THR A 39 -77.74 34.28 -12.45
C THR A 39 -77.50 32.79 -12.62
N ALA A 40 -76.33 32.28 -12.24
CA ALA A 40 -76.03 30.85 -12.32
C ALA A 40 -77.02 30.05 -11.44
N ARG A 41 -77.66 29.02 -12.00
CA ARG A 41 -78.66 28.18 -11.34
C ARG A 41 -78.20 26.75 -11.06
N SER A 42 -77.33 26.21 -11.91
CA SER A 42 -76.72 24.90 -11.69
C SER A 42 -75.28 24.87 -12.20
N ILE A 43 -74.44 24.10 -11.52
CA ILE A 43 -73.09 23.75 -11.94
C ILE A 43 -73.10 22.24 -12.28
N THR A 44 -72.45 21.85 -13.36
CA THR A 44 -72.14 20.44 -13.66
C THR A 44 -70.64 20.29 -13.87
N VAL A 45 -70.15 19.07 -13.65
CA VAL A 45 -68.75 18.70 -13.88
C VAL A 45 -68.69 17.50 -14.80
N ASP A 46 -67.66 17.44 -15.62
CA ASP A 46 -67.46 16.31 -16.54
C ASP A 46 -67.12 15.01 -15.79
N GLN A 47 -66.51 15.14 -14.61
CA GLN A 47 -66.17 14.02 -13.74
C GLN A 47 -66.46 14.36 -12.27
N SER A 48 -67.13 13.44 -11.57
CA SER A 48 -67.47 13.59 -10.15
C SER A 48 -66.47 12.91 -9.20
N SER A 49 -65.53 12.14 -9.74
CA SER A 49 -64.43 11.54 -8.99
C SER A 49 -63.22 11.26 -9.87
N ALA A 50 -62.02 11.29 -9.27
CA ALA A 50 -60.77 10.87 -9.90
C ALA A 50 -59.94 9.99 -8.94
N THR A 51 -59.19 9.03 -9.49
CA THR A 51 -58.15 8.30 -8.76
C THR A 51 -56.82 8.57 -9.44
N LEU A 52 -55.85 9.08 -8.70
CA LEU A 52 -54.57 9.58 -9.21
C LEU A 52 -53.42 8.97 -8.39
N VAL A 53 -52.19 9.04 -8.90
CA VAL A 53 -50.97 8.80 -8.12
C VAL A 53 -50.18 10.10 -7.94
N PRO A 54 -49.31 10.24 -6.92
CA PRO A 54 -48.50 11.44 -6.74
C PRO A 54 -47.72 11.80 -8.02
N GLY A 55 -47.78 13.07 -8.41
CA GLY A 55 -47.18 13.59 -9.64
C GLY A 55 -48.13 13.67 -10.83
N ASP A 56 -49.29 12.98 -10.80
CA ASP A 56 -50.28 13.08 -11.88
C ASP A 56 -50.87 14.50 -11.99
N GLU A 57 -51.09 14.93 -13.23
CA GLU A 57 -51.90 16.09 -13.56
C GLU A 57 -53.21 15.65 -14.23
N PHE A 58 -54.33 16.24 -13.81
CA PHE A 58 -55.65 15.90 -14.29
C PHE A 58 -56.46 17.17 -14.62
N GLU A 59 -56.94 17.28 -15.87
CA GLU A 59 -57.81 18.39 -16.30
C GLU A 59 -59.27 18.12 -15.90
N LEU A 60 -59.82 18.99 -15.03
CA LEU A 60 -61.21 18.97 -14.61
C LEU A 60 -61.96 20.15 -15.24
N ARG A 61 -63.13 19.90 -15.82
CA ARG A 61 -63.99 20.93 -16.43
C ARG A 61 -65.31 21.08 -15.68
N ALA A 62 -65.71 22.33 -15.47
CA ALA A 62 -66.99 22.69 -14.89
C ALA A 62 -67.80 23.60 -15.83
N HIS A 63 -69.11 23.40 -15.84
CA HIS A 63 -70.08 24.13 -16.65
C HIS A 63 -71.12 24.77 -15.75
N ALA A 64 -71.50 26.02 -16.03
CA ALA A 64 -72.53 26.75 -15.30
C ALA A 64 -73.69 27.07 -16.24
N PHE A 65 -74.92 26.93 -15.74
CA PHE A 65 -76.15 27.18 -16.50
C PHE A 65 -76.99 28.23 -15.80
N ASP A 66 -77.64 29.11 -16.56
CA ASP A 66 -78.49 30.18 -16.04
C ASP A 66 -79.91 29.70 -15.66
N GLN A 67 -80.80 30.63 -15.30
CA GLN A 67 -82.19 30.32 -14.97
C GLN A 67 -83.05 29.76 -16.12
N ASN A 68 -82.60 29.93 -17.37
CA ASN A 68 -83.28 29.44 -18.57
C ASN A 68 -82.73 28.07 -19.02
N GLY A 69 -81.65 27.59 -18.39
CA GLY A 69 -80.94 26.38 -18.76
C GLY A 69 -79.89 26.59 -19.84
N ASP A 70 -79.57 27.84 -20.17
CA ASP A 70 -78.54 28.19 -21.15
C ASP A 70 -77.17 28.22 -20.48
N GLU A 71 -76.15 27.73 -21.20
CA GLU A 71 -74.77 27.67 -20.68
C GLU A 71 -74.12 29.06 -20.61
N MET A 72 -73.52 29.35 -19.45
CA MET A 72 -72.86 30.61 -19.17
C MET A 72 -71.39 30.58 -19.63
N ILE A 73 -71.13 31.02 -20.87
CA ILE A 73 -69.80 31.03 -21.51
C ILE A 73 -68.80 32.07 -20.95
N TYR A 74 -69.17 32.79 -19.88
CA TYR A 74 -68.32 33.75 -19.16
C TYR A 74 -68.33 33.52 -17.64
N ALA A 75 -68.81 32.36 -17.17
CA ALA A 75 -68.79 32.04 -15.76
C ALA A 75 -67.35 31.90 -15.26
N THR A 76 -66.99 32.64 -14.22
CA THR A 76 -65.72 32.44 -13.50
C THR A 76 -65.97 31.44 -12.38
N PHE A 77 -65.08 30.47 -12.21
CA PHE A 77 -65.20 29.46 -11.17
C PHE A 77 -64.12 29.66 -10.10
N ASN A 78 -64.53 29.51 -8.85
CA ASN A 78 -63.64 29.37 -7.72
C ASN A 78 -63.48 27.88 -7.37
N TRP A 79 -62.23 27.44 -7.30
CA TRP A 79 -61.83 26.05 -7.10
C TRP A 79 -61.07 25.94 -5.77
N VAL A 80 -61.54 25.07 -4.88
CA VAL A 80 -60.94 24.91 -3.55
C VAL A 80 -60.72 23.44 -3.26
N SER A 81 -59.47 23.04 -3.03
CA SER A 81 -59.13 21.72 -2.49
C SER A 81 -59.35 21.69 -0.97
N SER A 82 -59.95 20.61 -0.46
CA SER A 82 -60.06 20.38 0.98
C SER A 82 -58.72 20.07 1.64
N ASP A 83 -57.77 19.52 0.89
CA ASP A 83 -56.41 19.25 1.36
C ASP A 83 -55.38 19.47 0.24
N PRO A 84 -54.78 20.67 0.16
CA PRO A 84 -53.72 20.96 -0.80
C PRO A 84 -52.46 20.11 -0.66
N ASN A 85 -52.25 19.41 0.46
CA ASN A 85 -51.12 18.48 0.60
C ASN A 85 -51.37 17.15 -0.11
N VAL A 86 -52.63 16.83 -0.42
CA VAL A 86 -53.02 15.65 -1.19
C VAL A 86 -53.22 16.02 -2.66
N VAL A 87 -53.96 17.10 -2.95
CA VAL A 87 -54.20 17.59 -4.33
C VAL A 87 -54.24 19.11 -4.34
N THR A 88 -53.40 19.75 -5.16
CA THR A 88 -53.53 21.18 -5.47
C THR A 88 -54.43 21.39 -6.69
N VAL A 89 -55.11 22.54 -6.74
CA VAL A 89 -55.97 22.91 -7.86
C VAL A 89 -55.62 24.31 -8.36
N VAL A 90 -55.47 24.44 -9.68
CA VAL A 90 -55.22 25.72 -10.35
C VAL A 90 -56.26 25.89 -11.47
N GLY A 91 -57.12 26.90 -11.36
CA GLY A 91 -58.07 27.24 -12.42
C GLY A 91 -57.39 27.88 -13.63
N GLU A 92 -57.89 27.61 -14.83
CA GLU A 92 -57.43 28.25 -16.07
C GLU A 92 -57.85 29.73 -16.10
N THR A 93 -56.92 30.63 -16.43
CA THR A 93 -57.17 32.08 -16.50
C THR A 93 -57.05 32.67 -17.91
N ASP A 94 -57.08 31.86 -18.97
CA ASP A 94 -56.79 32.28 -20.36
C ASP A 94 -57.72 33.40 -20.88
N GLY A 95 -58.89 33.64 -20.26
CA GLY A 95 -59.75 34.76 -20.66
C GLY A 95 -60.30 34.66 -22.10
N THR A 96 -60.09 33.52 -22.76
CA THR A 96 -60.78 33.15 -23.99
C THR A 96 -62.19 32.68 -23.63
N PRO A 97 -63.26 33.18 -24.30
CA PRO A 97 -64.61 32.70 -24.05
C PRO A 97 -64.74 31.27 -24.55
N VAL A 98 -64.74 30.30 -23.63
CA VAL A 98 -64.94 28.88 -23.91
C VAL A 98 -66.12 28.38 -23.07
N ALA A 99 -66.93 27.47 -23.63
CA ALA A 99 -67.96 26.76 -22.88
C ALA A 99 -67.30 25.88 -21.80
N GLY A 100 -67.55 26.20 -20.53
CA GLY A 100 -66.88 25.61 -19.37
C GLY A 100 -65.48 26.18 -19.09
N SER A 101 -65.08 26.16 -17.82
CA SER A 101 -63.72 26.54 -17.37
C SER A 101 -62.98 25.30 -16.88
N GLY A 102 -61.73 25.13 -17.31
CA GLY A 102 -60.85 24.07 -16.85
C GLY A 102 -60.12 24.43 -15.55
N ALA A 103 -59.74 23.41 -14.81
CA ALA A 103 -58.75 23.49 -13.74
C ALA A 103 -57.82 22.27 -13.82
N VAL A 104 -56.54 22.49 -13.58
CA VAL A 104 -55.55 21.41 -13.45
C VAL A 104 -55.46 21.02 -11.99
N LEU A 105 -55.73 19.75 -11.72
CA LEU A 105 -55.47 19.11 -10.44
C LEU A 105 -54.07 18.49 -10.50
N THR A 106 -53.24 18.73 -9.50
CA THR A 106 -51.93 18.06 -9.35
C THR A 106 -51.97 17.22 -8.08
N ALA A 107 -51.81 15.91 -8.22
CA ALA A 107 -51.73 14.99 -7.09
C ALA A 107 -50.35 15.14 -6.41
N VAL A 108 -50.35 15.39 -5.10
CA VAL A 108 -49.14 15.71 -4.34
C VAL A 108 -48.72 14.54 -3.44
N ALA A 109 -49.66 13.94 -2.72
CA ALA A 109 -49.39 12.86 -1.78
C ALA A 109 -50.58 11.91 -1.68
N VAL A 110 -50.31 10.66 -1.33
CA VAL A 110 -51.34 9.63 -1.09
C VAL A 110 -52.31 10.09 0.01
N GLY A 111 -53.61 9.96 -0.26
CA GLY A 111 -54.67 10.47 0.61
C GLY A 111 -55.96 10.75 -0.14
N ASN A 112 -56.94 11.35 0.52
CA ASN A 112 -58.22 11.73 -0.09
C ASN A 112 -58.45 13.23 0.05
N ALA A 113 -58.88 13.87 -1.03
CA ALA A 113 -59.30 15.27 -1.05
C ALA A 113 -60.62 15.45 -1.79
N THR A 114 -61.31 16.54 -1.51
CA THR A 114 -62.51 16.97 -2.24
C THR A 114 -62.26 18.34 -2.86
N ILE A 115 -62.53 18.49 -4.15
CA ILE A 115 -62.49 19.77 -4.84
C ILE A 115 -63.89 20.38 -4.84
N THR A 116 -64.03 21.54 -4.21
CA THR A 116 -65.29 22.31 -4.17
C THR A 116 -65.27 23.39 -5.24
N ILE A 117 -66.33 23.43 -6.04
CA ILE A 117 -66.46 24.28 -7.23
C ILE A 117 -67.66 25.20 -7.04
N SER A 118 -67.42 26.50 -7.18
CA SER A 118 -68.43 27.56 -7.02
C SER A 118 -68.25 28.63 -8.10
N VAL A 119 -69.26 29.46 -8.36
CA VAL A 119 -69.20 30.55 -9.36
C VAL A 119 -68.88 31.88 -8.66
N ASP A 120 -68.03 32.71 -9.28
CA ASP A 120 -67.59 34.04 -8.80
C ASP A 120 -67.95 35.15 -9.83
N PRO A 121 -68.49 36.32 -9.43
CA PRO A 121 -69.01 36.63 -8.10
C PRO A 121 -70.24 35.79 -7.76
N ASP A 122 -70.41 35.58 -6.46
CA ASP A 122 -71.43 34.71 -5.88
C ASP A 122 -72.84 35.24 -6.16
N TYR A 123 -73.36 34.93 -7.35
CA TYR A 123 -74.72 35.20 -7.78
C TYR A 123 -75.68 34.11 -7.26
N GLN A 124 -75.56 33.68 -5.99
CA GLN A 124 -76.53 32.98 -5.10
C GLN A 124 -77.72 32.19 -5.72
N GLY A 125 -77.50 31.43 -6.80
CA GLY A 125 -78.54 30.63 -7.46
C GLY A 125 -78.19 29.16 -7.64
N ALA A 126 -76.89 28.82 -7.75
CA ALA A 126 -76.37 27.47 -7.92
C ALA A 126 -75.67 26.97 -6.65
N ALA A 127 -75.95 25.75 -6.22
CA ALA A 127 -75.22 25.12 -5.12
C ALA A 127 -73.81 24.69 -5.59
N PRO A 128 -72.77 24.82 -4.75
CA PRO A 128 -71.44 24.31 -5.07
C PRO A 128 -71.47 22.81 -5.38
N VAL A 129 -70.62 22.38 -6.31
CA VAL A 129 -70.43 20.98 -6.67
C VAL A 129 -69.09 20.50 -6.14
N THR A 130 -69.05 19.24 -5.69
CA THR A 130 -67.85 18.61 -5.15
C THR A 130 -67.39 17.45 -6.01
N VAL A 131 -66.08 17.33 -6.19
CA VAL A 131 -65.41 16.19 -6.86
C VAL A 131 -64.51 15.48 -5.86
N ASN A 132 -64.66 14.16 -5.72
CA ASN A 132 -63.83 13.37 -4.81
C ASN A 132 -62.57 12.89 -5.52
N VAL A 133 -61.40 13.17 -4.96
CA VAL A 133 -60.11 12.75 -5.51
C VAL A 133 -59.43 11.83 -4.52
N SER A 134 -59.14 10.60 -4.95
CA SER A 134 -58.40 9.60 -4.19
C SER A 134 -57.00 9.48 -4.79
N VAL A 135 -55.98 9.88 -4.05
CA VAL A 135 -54.59 9.65 -4.44
C VAL A 135 -54.11 8.35 -3.81
N VAL A 136 -53.70 7.40 -4.64
CA VAL A 136 -53.20 6.07 -4.23
C VAL A 136 -51.67 6.02 -4.43
N PRO A 137 -50.95 5.08 -3.80
CA PRO A 137 -49.50 4.99 -3.98
C PRO A 137 -49.11 4.85 -5.45
N GLY A 138 -48.11 5.62 -5.88
CA GLY A 138 -47.45 5.44 -7.16
C GLY A 138 -46.37 4.36 -7.10
N MET A 139 -45.64 4.21 -8.20
CA MET A 139 -44.46 3.34 -8.28
C MET A 139 -43.39 3.81 -7.28
N VAL A 140 -42.82 2.87 -6.51
CA VAL A 140 -41.66 3.16 -5.65
C VAL A 140 -40.44 3.43 -6.53
N THR A 141 -39.69 4.49 -6.23
CA THR A 141 -38.52 4.91 -7.01
C THR A 141 -37.21 4.72 -6.22
N ASN A 142 -36.09 4.78 -6.94
CA ASN A 142 -34.74 4.67 -6.38
C ASN A 142 -34.53 3.42 -5.52
N VAL A 143 -35.09 2.29 -5.97
CA VAL A 143 -34.73 0.99 -5.38
C VAL A 143 -33.26 0.75 -5.67
N ALA A 144 -32.48 0.66 -4.61
CA ALA A 144 -31.05 0.44 -4.63
C ALA A 144 -30.72 -0.79 -3.79
N VAL A 145 -29.69 -1.50 -4.22
CA VAL A 145 -29.16 -2.68 -3.55
C VAL A 145 -27.68 -2.41 -3.27
N ASP A 146 -27.27 -2.68 -2.04
CA ASP A 146 -25.88 -2.63 -1.63
C ASP A 146 -25.40 -4.05 -1.35
N THR A 147 -24.26 -4.39 -1.94
CA THR A 147 -23.68 -5.73 -1.88
C THR A 147 -22.20 -5.60 -1.54
N ASP A 148 -21.82 -6.13 -0.40
CA ASP A 148 -20.41 -6.24 0.00
C ASP A 148 -19.94 -7.68 -0.29
N PRO A 149 -18.86 -7.88 -1.05
CA PRO A 149 -18.32 -9.21 -1.34
C PRO A 149 -17.88 -9.99 -0.09
N THR A 150 -17.76 -9.33 1.06
CA THR A 150 -17.43 -9.95 2.34
C THR A 150 -18.66 -10.37 3.14
N LEU A 151 -19.87 -9.95 2.74
CA LEU A 151 -21.11 -10.20 3.46
C LEU A 151 -21.97 -11.27 2.76
N ASP A 152 -22.98 -11.77 3.47
CA ASP A 152 -23.90 -12.81 3.00
C ASP A 152 -25.37 -12.38 3.00
N TYR A 153 -25.56 -11.08 2.95
CA TYR A 153 -26.86 -10.44 2.85
C TYR A 153 -26.83 -9.37 1.77
N VAL A 154 -28.02 -8.99 1.30
CA VAL A 154 -28.23 -7.85 0.42
C VAL A 154 -29.03 -6.80 1.20
N ASP A 155 -28.50 -5.59 1.31
CA ASP A 155 -29.26 -4.46 1.84
C ASP A 155 -30.01 -3.78 0.70
N VAL A 156 -31.33 -3.75 0.80
CA VAL A 156 -32.24 -3.13 -0.17
C VAL A 156 -32.77 -1.84 0.43
N SER A 157 -32.75 -0.75 -0.32
CA SER A 157 -33.28 0.56 0.10
C SER A 157 -34.07 1.22 -1.01
N TRP A 158 -34.98 2.14 -0.67
CA TRP A 158 -35.82 2.85 -1.63
C TRP A 158 -36.28 4.22 -1.10
N ASP A 159 -36.86 5.05 -1.97
CA ASP A 159 -37.45 6.33 -1.57
C ASP A 159 -38.84 6.15 -0.93
N ALA A 160 -39.13 6.96 0.09
CA ALA A 160 -40.46 7.04 0.68
C ALA A 160 -41.48 7.59 -0.34
N VAL A 161 -42.69 7.02 -0.36
CA VAL A 161 -43.79 7.50 -1.21
C VAL A 161 -44.47 8.66 -0.48
N PRO A 162 -44.59 9.86 -1.07
CA PRO A 162 -45.25 11.00 -0.43
C PRO A 162 -46.68 10.65 -0.01
N SER A 163 -46.99 10.79 1.28
CA SER A 163 -48.28 10.36 1.83
C SER A 163 -48.75 11.23 2.99
N THR A 164 -50.08 11.31 3.15
CA THR A 164 -50.77 11.86 4.33
C THR A 164 -51.40 10.76 5.19
N VAL A 165 -51.30 9.50 4.76
CA VAL A 165 -51.78 8.29 5.44
C VAL A 165 -50.64 7.31 5.66
N ASP A 166 -50.84 6.27 6.47
CA ASP A 166 -49.82 5.22 6.64
C ASP A 166 -49.60 4.46 5.33
N ILE A 167 -48.31 4.22 5.00
CA ILE A 167 -47.84 3.43 3.86
C ILE A 167 -47.08 2.23 4.40
N THR A 168 -47.27 1.08 3.76
CA THR A 168 -46.44 -0.10 3.99
C THR A 168 -45.78 -0.56 2.69
N TYR A 169 -44.64 -1.23 2.81
CA TYR A 169 -43.85 -1.75 1.70
C TYR A 169 -43.73 -3.28 1.74
N ASP A 170 -43.83 -3.88 0.57
CA ASP A 170 -43.55 -5.29 0.33
C ASP A 170 -42.33 -5.40 -0.60
N VAL A 171 -41.33 -6.20 -0.22
CA VAL A 171 -40.10 -6.44 -0.99
C VAL A 171 -40.19 -7.81 -1.63
N PHE A 172 -39.94 -7.85 -2.93
CA PHE A 172 -39.98 -9.06 -3.75
C PHE A 172 -38.59 -9.36 -4.29
N ARG A 173 -38.28 -10.64 -4.42
CA ARG A 173 -37.00 -11.15 -4.93
C ARG A 173 -37.23 -12.19 -6.02
N SER A 174 -36.50 -12.05 -7.12
CA SER A 174 -36.44 -13.01 -8.23
C SER A 174 -34.99 -13.43 -8.51
N THR A 175 -34.79 -14.61 -9.10
CA THR A 175 -33.50 -15.03 -9.68
C THR A 175 -33.49 -14.92 -11.21
N VAL A 176 -34.54 -14.33 -11.79
CA VAL A 176 -34.73 -14.16 -13.23
C VAL A 176 -34.96 -12.69 -13.52
N GLU A 177 -34.13 -12.14 -14.41
CA GLU A 177 -34.22 -10.74 -14.82
C GLU A 177 -35.61 -10.42 -15.39
N GLY A 178 -36.20 -9.32 -14.92
CA GLY A 178 -37.51 -8.85 -15.37
C GLY A 178 -38.71 -9.58 -14.77
N GLU A 179 -38.51 -10.60 -13.94
CA GLU A 179 -39.59 -11.21 -13.15
C GLU A 179 -39.64 -10.62 -11.74
N THR A 180 -40.84 -10.39 -11.21
CA THR A 180 -41.04 -9.88 -9.83
C THR A 180 -40.61 -10.89 -8.76
N GLY A 181 -40.76 -12.19 -9.03
CA GLY A 181 -40.43 -13.25 -8.08
C GLY A 181 -41.40 -13.35 -6.89
N THR A 182 -40.88 -13.64 -5.70
CA THR A 182 -41.66 -13.89 -4.47
C THR A 182 -41.41 -12.83 -3.40
N ALA A 183 -42.43 -12.51 -2.60
CA ALA A 183 -42.26 -11.61 -1.45
C ALA A 183 -41.30 -12.22 -0.42
N VAL A 184 -40.24 -11.48 -0.09
CA VAL A 184 -39.26 -11.83 0.95
C VAL A 184 -39.52 -11.06 2.25
N ALA A 185 -40.22 -9.92 2.18
CA ALA A 185 -40.72 -9.19 3.33
C ALA A 185 -42.01 -8.47 2.97
N THR A 186 -42.93 -8.35 3.94
CA THR A 186 -44.20 -7.64 3.75
C THR A 186 -44.55 -6.75 4.93
N GLY A 187 -45.32 -5.70 4.69
CA GLY A 187 -45.81 -4.79 5.73
C GLY A 187 -44.72 -3.93 6.38
N LEU A 188 -43.62 -3.67 5.68
CA LEU A 188 -42.52 -2.86 6.19
C LEU A 188 -42.95 -1.39 6.29
N THR A 189 -42.53 -0.71 7.36
CA THR A 189 -42.78 0.73 7.57
C THR A 189 -41.53 1.58 7.36
N GLU A 190 -40.36 0.95 7.43
CA GLU A 190 -39.07 1.54 7.08
C GLU A 190 -38.85 1.48 5.55
N THR A 191 -37.92 2.28 5.05
CA THR A 191 -37.55 2.33 3.63
C THR A 191 -36.28 1.53 3.30
N SER A 192 -36.00 0.51 4.11
CA SER A 192 -34.91 -0.44 3.89
C SER A 192 -35.26 -1.84 4.39
N TYR A 193 -34.60 -2.83 3.82
CA TYR A 193 -34.74 -4.24 4.17
C TYR A 193 -33.42 -4.98 3.97
N ARG A 194 -33.02 -5.80 4.94
CA ARG A 194 -31.86 -6.68 4.84
C ARG A 194 -32.29 -8.10 4.51
N ASP A 195 -31.92 -8.60 3.34
CA ASP A 195 -32.15 -9.98 2.95
C ASP A 195 -30.98 -10.87 3.39
N VAL A 196 -31.16 -11.63 4.47
CA VAL A 196 -30.14 -12.53 5.06
C VAL A 196 -30.20 -13.98 4.57
N VAL A 197 -31.07 -14.30 3.60
CA VAL A 197 -31.20 -15.66 3.04
C VAL A 197 -30.90 -15.80 1.53
N PRO A 198 -30.08 -14.95 0.88
CA PRO A 198 -29.72 -15.22 -0.50
C PRO A 198 -28.69 -16.36 -0.59
N GLU A 199 -28.85 -17.24 -1.58
CA GLU A 199 -27.82 -18.22 -1.93
C GLU A 199 -26.62 -17.50 -2.55
N THR A 200 -25.44 -17.78 -1.99
CA THR A 200 -24.15 -17.32 -2.50
C THR A 200 -23.98 -17.59 -3.99
N GLY A 201 -23.61 -16.55 -4.77
CA GLY A 201 -23.26 -16.69 -6.18
C GLY A 201 -24.47 -16.75 -7.13
N VAL A 202 -25.65 -16.38 -6.64
CA VAL A 202 -26.88 -16.26 -7.42
C VAL A 202 -27.20 -14.77 -7.66
N ASP A 203 -27.56 -14.43 -8.90
CA ASP A 203 -28.07 -13.10 -9.25
C ASP A 203 -29.52 -12.97 -8.78
N TYR A 204 -29.78 -11.89 -8.04
CA TYR A 204 -31.08 -11.55 -7.51
C TYR A 204 -31.56 -10.20 -8.04
N TYR A 205 -32.87 -10.10 -8.22
CA TYR A 205 -33.55 -8.90 -8.66
C TYR A 205 -34.59 -8.53 -7.61
N TYR A 206 -34.48 -7.32 -7.06
CA TYR A 206 -35.35 -6.82 -5.99
C TYR A 206 -36.30 -5.76 -6.51
N SER A 207 -37.59 -5.92 -6.22
CA SER A 207 -38.63 -4.93 -6.53
C SER A 207 -39.42 -4.63 -5.27
N VAL A 208 -39.92 -3.40 -5.17
CA VAL A 208 -40.66 -2.92 -4.01
C VAL A 208 -42.02 -2.40 -4.44
N GLN A 209 -43.05 -2.72 -3.65
CA GLN A 209 -44.41 -2.23 -3.84
C GLN A 209 -44.88 -1.48 -2.62
N ALA A 210 -45.61 -0.38 -2.81
CA ALA A 210 -46.23 0.38 -1.73
C ALA A 210 -47.74 0.13 -1.67
N THR A 211 -48.28 -0.01 -0.46
CA THR A 211 -49.73 -0.12 -0.18
C THR A 211 -50.16 0.99 0.76
N GLY A 212 -51.27 1.65 0.42
CA GLY A 212 -51.75 2.84 1.10
C GLY A 212 -53.09 3.31 0.57
N ASN A 213 -53.87 4.03 1.39
CA ASN A 213 -55.19 4.54 1.02
C ASN A 213 -56.13 3.48 0.39
N GLY A 214 -56.07 2.23 0.89
CA GLY A 214 -56.93 1.13 0.43
C GLY A 214 -56.56 0.53 -0.93
N ALA A 215 -55.43 0.94 -1.53
CA ALA A 215 -54.94 0.44 -2.80
C ALA A 215 -53.44 0.11 -2.74
N THR A 216 -52.99 -0.67 -3.71
CA THR A 216 -51.58 -1.02 -3.89
C THR A 216 -51.09 -0.38 -5.17
N GLY A 217 -49.95 0.31 -5.10
CA GLY A 217 -49.33 0.97 -6.24
C GLY A 217 -48.66 -0.01 -7.21
N ASP A 218 -48.13 0.51 -8.31
CA ASP A 218 -47.38 -0.30 -9.27
C ASP A 218 -46.06 -0.80 -8.67
N MET A 219 -45.56 -1.93 -9.18
CA MET A 219 -44.24 -2.45 -8.81
C MET A 219 -43.16 -1.48 -9.28
N SER A 220 -42.13 -1.28 -8.45
CA SER A 220 -40.92 -0.57 -8.87
C SER A 220 -40.22 -1.28 -10.03
N ASP A 221 -39.37 -0.53 -10.73
CA ASP A 221 -38.28 -1.14 -11.48
C ASP A 221 -37.43 -2.03 -10.56
N ALA A 222 -36.87 -3.11 -11.12
CA ALA A 222 -36.06 -4.04 -10.36
C ALA A 222 -34.62 -3.54 -10.23
N ALA A 223 -34.08 -3.58 -9.01
CA ALA A 223 -32.67 -3.39 -8.76
C ALA A 223 -31.96 -4.75 -8.80
N ALA A 224 -30.94 -4.87 -9.65
CA ALA A 224 -30.14 -6.08 -9.76
C ALA A 224 -29.02 -6.09 -8.72
N ALA A 225 -28.98 -7.15 -7.92
CA ALA A 225 -27.93 -7.42 -6.95
C ALA A 225 -27.46 -8.86 -7.16
N SER A 226 -26.16 -9.08 -7.35
CA SER A 226 -25.63 -10.41 -7.12
C SER A 226 -25.47 -10.58 -5.63
N ALA A 227 -26.06 -11.61 -5.02
CA ALA A 227 -25.69 -11.93 -3.66
C ALA A 227 -24.25 -12.47 -3.69
N VAL A 228 -23.31 -11.60 -3.34
CA VAL A 228 -21.88 -11.84 -3.54
C VAL A 228 -21.38 -12.78 -2.45
N GLY A 229 -21.72 -14.05 -2.60
CA GLY A 229 -21.19 -15.06 -1.71
C GLY A 229 -19.84 -15.62 -2.16
N ALA A 230 -19.39 -15.36 -3.39
CA ALA A 230 -18.03 -15.68 -3.81
C ALA A 230 -17.23 -14.38 -3.88
N ILE A 231 -16.21 -14.25 -3.04
CA ILE A 231 -15.18 -13.23 -3.24
C ILE A 231 -14.56 -13.47 -4.62
N PRO A 232 -14.53 -12.49 -5.54
CA PRO A 232 -13.85 -12.63 -6.81
C PRO A 232 -12.41 -13.10 -6.61
N ALA A 233 -11.95 -14.05 -7.43
CA ALA A 233 -10.60 -14.62 -7.31
C ALA A 233 -9.50 -13.54 -7.27
N ASP A 234 -9.65 -12.51 -8.10
CA ASP A 234 -8.73 -11.37 -8.22
C ASP A 234 -8.82 -10.37 -7.07
N TRP A 235 -9.86 -10.40 -6.24
CA TRP A 235 -10.00 -9.49 -5.09
C TRP A 235 -8.91 -9.73 -4.03
N PHE A 236 -8.52 -10.98 -3.81
CA PHE A 236 -7.43 -11.28 -2.87
C PHE A 236 -6.07 -10.78 -3.37
N ASP A 237 -5.91 -10.69 -4.69
CA ASP A 237 -4.70 -10.19 -5.33
C ASP A 237 -4.54 -8.67 -5.20
N SER A 238 -5.59 -7.93 -4.82
CA SER A 238 -5.53 -6.48 -4.57
C SER A 238 -5.75 -6.09 -3.10
N PHE A 239 -6.19 -7.02 -2.24
CA PHE A 239 -6.56 -6.75 -0.84
C PHE A 239 -5.47 -6.03 -0.02
N TYR A 240 -4.21 -6.37 -0.25
CA TYR A 240 -3.06 -5.82 0.49
C TYR A 240 -2.69 -4.39 0.10
N GLU A 241 -3.17 -3.87 -1.03
CA GLU A 241 -2.95 -2.46 -1.39
C GLU A 241 -3.82 -1.53 -0.52
N GLU A 242 -4.90 -2.05 0.04
CA GLU A 242 -5.91 -1.30 0.78
C GLU A 242 -5.84 -1.51 2.31
N HIS A 243 -5.06 -2.49 2.78
CA HIS A 243 -5.00 -2.90 4.18
C HIS A 243 -3.56 -2.95 4.70
N GLU A 244 -3.35 -2.43 5.91
CA GLU A 244 -2.06 -2.51 6.60
C GLU A 244 -1.74 -3.96 7.00
N ALA A 245 -0.48 -4.34 6.83
CA ALA A 245 0.03 -5.63 7.29
C ALA A 245 0.01 -5.67 8.83
N TRP A 246 -0.54 -6.74 9.39
CA TRP A 246 -0.55 -7.00 10.83
C TRP A 246 0.72 -7.71 11.30
N ASP A 247 1.27 -8.60 10.47
CA ASP A 247 2.40 -9.46 10.82
C ASP A 247 3.16 -9.91 9.56
N ASN A 248 4.47 -10.14 9.72
CA ASN A 248 5.41 -10.56 8.68
C ASN A 248 6.36 -11.62 9.26
N ALA A 249 6.24 -12.87 8.81
CA ALA A 249 7.07 -13.98 9.30
C ALA A 249 7.74 -14.74 8.14
N TYR A 250 9.04 -15.02 8.24
CA TYR A 250 9.77 -15.83 7.24
C TYR A 250 9.92 -17.28 7.68
N GLY A 251 9.73 -18.20 6.74
CA GLY A 251 9.83 -19.65 7.00
C GLY A 251 8.60 -20.21 7.72
N PRO A 252 8.73 -21.34 8.44
CA PRO A 252 7.60 -21.94 9.14
C PRO A 252 7.07 -20.99 10.21
N ASP A 253 5.77 -20.80 10.23
CA ASP A 253 5.07 -20.03 11.26
C ASP A 253 5.36 -20.65 12.65
N PRO A 254 5.93 -19.90 13.62
CA PRO A 254 6.36 -20.44 14.91
C PRO A 254 5.23 -21.10 15.71
N LEU A 255 3.98 -20.68 15.48
CA LEU A 255 2.79 -21.19 16.15
C LEU A 255 2.13 -22.35 15.38
N LEU A 256 2.37 -22.46 14.06
CA LEU A 256 1.67 -23.39 13.16
C LEU A 256 2.55 -24.48 12.56
N GLY A 257 3.87 -24.43 12.80
CA GLY A 257 4.83 -25.46 12.39
C GLY A 257 4.84 -25.72 10.88
N ALA A 258 5.09 -26.97 10.48
CA ALA A 258 5.23 -27.37 9.08
C ALA A 258 3.94 -27.27 8.24
N ALA A 259 2.77 -26.97 8.85
CA ALA A 259 1.48 -26.91 8.16
C ALA A 259 1.37 -25.73 7.18
N HIS A 260 2.18 -24.69 7.38
CA HIS A 260 2.24 -23.52 6.49
C HIS A 260 3.57 -23.42 5.72
N GLY A 261 4.31 -24.52 5.60
CA GLY A 261 5.59 -24.61 4.88
C GLY A 261 6.77 -24.95 5.81
N SER A 262 7.84 -25.49 5.23
CA SER A 262 9.10 -25.82 5.91
C SER A 262 10.24 -25.16 5.16
N ASN A 263 11.12 -24.40 5.84
CA ASN A 263 12.33 -23.76 5.28
C ASN A 263 12.20 -23.33 3.79
N ASP A 264 11.12 -22.64 3.45
CA ASP A 264 10.89 -22.07 2.12
C ASP A 264 11.33 -20.60 2.06
N PRO A 265 11.66 -20.06 0.87
CA PRO A 265 12.16 -18.70 0.71
C PRO A 265 11.05 -17.64 0.79
N TYR A 266 9.92 -17.91 1.45
CA TYR A 266 8.76 -17.03 1.45
C TYR A 266 8.60 -16.28 2.77
N VAL A 267 8.33 -14.98 2.67
CA VAL A 267 7.75 -14.16 3.74
C VAL A 267 6.23 -14.34 3.70
N ARG A 268 5.64 -14.57 4.87
CA ARG A 268 4.20 -14.65 5.09
C ARG A 268 3.72 -13.34 5.70
N THR A 269 2.93 -12.60 4.96
CA THR A 269 2.32 -11.37 5.46
C THR A 269 0.84 -11.60 5.73
N VAL A 270 0.38 -11.21 6.91
CA VAL A 270 -1.03 -11.26 7.31
C VAL A 270 -1.64 -9.86 7.23
N TYR A 271 -2.80 -9.76 6.60
CA TYR A 271 -3.60 -8.54 6.44
C TYR A 271 -5.01 -8.79 6.96
N GLY A 272 -5.72 -7.75 7.36
CA GLY A 272 -7.14 -7.89 7.62
C GLY A 272 -7.90 -6.58 7.79
N THR A 273 -9.22 -6.71 7.79
CA THR A 273 -10.20 -5.60 7.85
C THR A 273 -10.38 -4.98 9.25
N GLY A 274 -9.82 -5.58 10.30
CA GLY A 274 -9.74 -5.03 11.65
C GLY A 274 -9.35 -6.07 12.70
N THR A 275 -8.79 -5.62 13.83
CA THR A 275 -8.51 -6.45 15.02
C THR A 275 -9.58 -6.19 16.09
N TYR A 276 -10.01 -7.24 16.78
CA TYR A 276 -11.16 -7.16 17.70
C TYR A 276 -10.92 -8.01 18.95
N ASP A 277 -11.01 -7.39 20.11
CA ASP A 277 -10.82 -8.06 21.41
C ASP A 277 -12.02 -8.97 21.80
N ASP A 278 -13.23 -8.63 21.34
CA ASP A 278 -14.49 -9.29 21.69
C ASP A 278 -15.07 -10.17 20.56
N GLY A 279 -14.20 -10.68 19.69
CA GLY A 279 -14.56 -11.51 18.55
C GLY A 279 -14.80 -10.73 17.26
N TYR A 280 -14.66 -11.43 16.13
CA TYR A 280 -14.68 -10.83 14.79
C TYR A 280 -16.11 -10.64 14.27
N PRO A 281 -16.50 -9.45 13.80
CA PRO A 281 -17.82 -9.20 13.19
C PRO A 281 -17.96 -9.92 11.84
N VAL A 282 -19.19 -10.21 11.44
CA VAL A 282 -19.52 -10.71 10.09
C VAL A 282 -18.97 -9.74 9.05
N GLY A 283 -18.34 -10.28 8.00
CA GLY A 283 -17.62 -9.50 6.98
C GLY A 283 -16.14 -9.34 7.26
N THR A 284 -15.65 -9.69 8.45
CA THR A 284 -14.21 -9.69 8.70
C THR A 284 -13.52 -10.62 7.71
N VAL A 285 -12.56 -10.08 6.95
CA VAL A 285 -11.62 -10.86 6.14
C VAL A 285 -10.21 -10.73 6.71
N ILE A 286 -9.52 -11.86 6.77
CA ILE A 286 -8.08 -11.98 7.08
C ILE A 286 -7.42 -12.72 5.93
N VAL A 287 -6.37 -12.15 5.36
CA VAL A 287 -5.64 -12.68 4.22
C VAL A 287 -4.19 -12.89 4.60
N LYS A 288 -3.66 -14.08 4.31
CA LYS A 288 -2.26 -14.42 4.43
C LYS A 288 -1.68 -14.63 3.02
N ARG A 289 -0.65 -13.86 2.70
CA ARG A 289 0.03 -13.88 1.40
C ARG A 289 1.49 -14.31 1.55
N LEU A 290 1.97 -15.13 0.61
CA LEU A 290 3.38 -15.44 0.43
C LEU A 290 4.05 -14.43 -0.51
N THR A 291 5.25 -13.99 -0.16
CA THR A 291 6.15 -13.22 -1.03
C THR A 291 7.51 -13.89 -1.05
N ASP A 292 8.03 -14.20 -2.23
CA ASP A 292 9.40 -14.69 -2.39
C ASP A 292 10.37 -13.56 -2.03
N ILE A 293 11.24 -13.83 -1.06
CA ILE A 293 12.20 -12.84 -0.58
C ILE A 293 13.19 -12.40 -1.66
N ASN A 294 13.50 -13.27 -2.62
CA ASN A 294 14.52 -13.00 -3.62
C ASN A 294 13.98 -12.21 -4.81
N THR A 295 12.71 -12.43 -5.18
CA THR A 295 12.08 -11.75 -6.31
C THR A 295 11.16 -10.60 -5.88
N GLY A 296 10.68 -10.61 -4.64
CA GLY A 296 9.61 -9.73 -4.18
C GLY A 296 8.23 -10.07 -4.76
N GLU A 297 8.14 -11.14 -5.56
CA GLU A 297 6.90 -11.56 -6.22
C GLU A 297 6.19 -12.65 -5.41
N MET A 298 4.88 -12.77 -5.61
CA MET A 298 4.12 -13.88 -5.02
C MET A 298 4.41 -15.17 -5.80
N PRO A 299 4.73 -16.29 -5.13
CA PRO A 299 4.99 -17.54 -5.82
C PRO A 299 3.72 -18.13 -6.45
N GLU A 300 3.86 -18.75 -7.62
CA GLU A 300 2.78 -19.49 -8.28
C GLU A 300 2.59 -20.90 -7.70
N VAL A 301 2.36 -21.00 -6.37
CA VAL A 301 2.15 -22.27 -5.66
C VAL A 301 0.78 -22.33 -5.00
N ALA A 302 0.28 -23.53 -4.76
CA ALA A 302 -0.92 -23.71 -3.93
C ALA A 302 -0.68 -23.14 -2.53
N GLY A 303 -1.67 -22.40 -2.00
CA GLY A 303 -1.57 -21.76 -0.70
C GLY A 303 -0.71 -20.49 -0.68
N ALA A 304 -0.25 -19.99 -1.83
CA ALA A 304 0.40 -18.68 -1.92
C ALA A 304 -0.48 -17.54 -1.39
N ILE A 305 -1.80 -17.71 -1.51
CA ILE A 305 -2.79 -16.96 -0.74
C ILE A 305 -3.67 -17.96 0.02
N THR A 306 -3.85 -17.68 1.31
CA THR A 306 -4.88 -18.28 2.15
C THR A 306 -5.66 -17.18 2.83
N ALA A 307 -6.96 -17.34 2.99
CA ALA A 307 -7.77 -16.32 3.66
C ALA A 307 -8.92 -16.96 4.44
N MET A 308 -9.49 -16.17 5.33
CA MET A 308 -10.69 -16.54 6.08
C MET A 308 -11.66 -15.36 6.15
N ARG A 309 -12.94 -15.66 6.04
CA ARG A 309 -14.04 -14.69 6.10
C ARG A 309 -15.05 -15.08 7.16
N LYS A 310 -15.43 -14.11 8.00
CA LYS A 310 -16.46 -14.30 9.02
C LYS A 310 -17.84 -14.22 8.37
N ARG A 311 -18.60 -15.31 8.43
CA ARG A 311 -19.95 -15.45 7.88
C ARG A 311 -21.02 -15.20 8.96
N SER A 312 -22.27 -14.99 8.53
CA SER A 312 -23.39 -14.86 9.46
C SER A 312 -23.62 -16.14 10.27
N ASP A 313 -24.33 -15.97 11.38
CA ASP A 313 -24.69 -17.06 12.27
C ASP A 313 -25.42 -18.19 11.54
N GLY A 314 -24.92 -19.42 11.71
CA GLY A 314 -25.51 -20.62 11.13
C GLY A 314 -24.75 -21.18 9.93
N TYR A 315 -23.81 -20.43 9.34
CA TYR A 315 -22.85 -20.98 8.37
C TYR A 315 -21.78 -21.77 9.13
N TYR A 316 -21.72 -23.10 9.02
CA TYR A 316 -20.72 -23.94 9.73
C TYR A 316 -20.49 -23.52 11.20
N PRO A 317 -21.54 -23.57 12.05
CA PRO A 317 -21.50 -22.99 13.40
C PRO A 317 -20.51 -23.67 14.34
N ASP A 318 -20.24 -24.96 14.14
CA ASP A 318 -19.23 -25.71 14.90
C ASP A 318 -17.78 -25.27 14.60
N ASN A 319 -17.61 -24.39 13.59
CA ASN A 319 -16.34 -23.85 13.12
C ASN A 319 -16.27 -22.33 13.28
N GLY A 320 -17.04 -21.78 14.22
CA GLY A 320 -17.04 -20.36 14.53
C GLY A 320 -17.55 -19.47 13.39
N ASN A 321 -18.36 -20.00 12.48
CA ASN A 321 -18.86 -19.28 11.30
C ASN A 321 -17.78 -18.76 10.35
N TRP A 322 -16.67 -19.49 10.19
CA TRP A 322 -15.60 -19.13 9.26
C TRP A 322 -15.70 -19.88 7.93
N GLU A 323 -15.54 -19.14 6.84
CA GLU A 323 -15.25 -19.69 5.52
C GLU A 323 -13.77 -19.51 5.18
N TRP A 324 -13.16 -20.56 4.64
CA TRP A 324 -11.74 -20.56 4.26
C TRP A 324 -11.58 -20.42 2.77
N PHE A 325 -10.46 -19.80 2.35
CA PHE A 325 -10.06 -19.64 0.96
C PHE A 325 -8.60 -20.08 0.79
N MET A 326 -8.31 -20.70 -0.33
CA MET A 326 -6.95 -21.08 -0.71
C MET A 326 -6.78 -20.96 -2.22
N ARG A 327 -5.70 -20.30 -2.64
CA ARG A 327 -5.28 -20.27 -4.04
C ARG A 327 -4.76 -21.66 -4.45
N ALA A 328 -5.27 -22.20 -5.55
CA ALA A 328 -4.79 -23.42 -6.18
C ALA A 328 -3.57 -23.14 -7.09
N GLU A 329 -2.88 -24.20 -7.53
CA GLU A 329 -1.71 -24.06 -8.43
C GLU A 329 -2.07 -23.39 -9.77
N ASP A 330 -3.28 -23.62 -10.28
CA ASP A 330 -3.77 -23.03 -11.53
C ASP A 330 -4.23 -21.56 -11.39
N GLY A 331 -4.06 -20.97 -10.20
CA GLY A 331 -4.46 -19.60 -9.88
C GLY A 331 -5.95 -19.43 -9.54
N SER A 332 -6.76 -20.49 -9.62
CA SER A 332 -8.14 -20.45 -9.12
C SER A 332 -8.17 -20.44 -7.59
N TYR A 333 -9.33 -20.10 -7.02
CA TYR A 333 -9.53 -20.10 -5.57
C TYR A 333 -10.54 -21.16 -5.19
N MET A 334 -10.18 -21.97 -4.20
CA MET A 334 -11.09 -22.90 -3.54
C MET A 334 -11.59 -22.25 -2.26
N SER A 335 -12.89 -22.35 -1.98
CA SER A 335 -13.47 -21.87 -0.72
C SER A 335 -14.41 -22.86 -0.04
N GLY A 336 -14.64 -22.67 1.25
CA GLY A 336 -15.71 -23.33 1.98
C GLY A 336 -15.43 -23.54 3.46
N GLY A 337 -16.50 -23.69 4.24
CA GLY A 337 -16.41 -23.97 5.67
C GLY A 337 -15.83 -25.34 6.03
N ASN A 338 -15.64 -26.27 5.07
CA ASN A 338 -14.93 -27.54 5.27
C ASN A 338 -13.76 -27.73 4.28
N LEU A 339 -13.15 -26.62 3.84
CA LEU A 339 -12.06 -26.64 2.86
C LEU A 339 -10.94 -27.61 3.27
N GLY A 340 -10.49 -28.43 2.32
CA GLY A 340 -9.45 -29.44 2.55
C GLY A 340 -9.85 -30.51 3.59
N ASP A 341 -11.10 -30.98 3.56
CA ASP A 341 -11.66 -31.92 4.55
C ASP A 341 -11.52 -31.44 6.00
N GLY A 342 -11.65 -30.13 6.20
CA GLY A 342 -11.57 -29.47 7.51
C GLY A 342 -10.16 -29.21 7.99
N MET A 343 -9.14 -29.34 7.14
CA MET A 343 -7.74 -29.06 7.46
C MET A 343 -7.55 -27.70 8.14
N CYS A 344 -8.08 -26.62 7.55
CA CYS A 344 -7.93 -25.27 8.10
C CYS A 344 -8.61 -25.15 9.47
N ASN A 345 -9.85 -25.63 9.58
CA ASN A 345 -10.61 -25.63 10.82
C ASN A 345 -9.90 -26.37 11.96
N ASN A 346 -9.38 -27.56 11.67
CA ASN A 346 -8.74 -28.40 12.68
C ASN A 346 -7.51 -27.71 13.28
N CYS A 347 -6.75 -26.98 12.46
CA CYS A 347 -5.62 -26.18 12.93
C CYS A 347 -6.10 -24.92 13.66
N HIS A 348 -7.00 -24.14 13.07
CA HIS A 348 -7.43 -22.85 13.61
C HIS A 348 -8.29 -22.95 14.87
N ALA A 349 -8.94 -24.09 15.13
CA ALA A 349 -9.59 -24.36 16.41
C ALA A 349 -8.61 -24.31 17.61
N GLY A 350 -7.30 -24.49 17.36
CA GLY A 350 -6.25 -24.33 18.36
C GLY A 350 -6.05 -22.90 18.86
N ALA A 351 -6.54 -21.89 18.11
CA ALA A 351 -6.50 -20.49 18.50
C ALA A 351 -7.62 -20.09 19.50
N GLY A 352 -8.48 -21.03 19.90
CA GLY A 352 -9.61 -20.77 20.78
C GLY A 352 -10.85 -20.26 20.02
N GLU A 353 -11.73 -19.53 20.72
CA GLU A 353 -13.04 -19.13 20.19
C GLU A 353 -12.97 -18.15 19.00
N SER A 354 -11.85 -17.46 18.81
CA SER A 354 -11.63 -16.55 17.68
C SER A 354 -11.32 -17.26 16.37
N TYR A 355 -10.72 -18.45 16.42
CA TYR A 355 -10.08 -19.16 15.30
C TYR A 355 -8.95 -18.35 14.61
N VAL A 356 -8.50 -17.25 15.21
CA VAL A 356 -7.44 -16.39 14.69
C VAL A 356 -6.30 -16.39 15.69
N PHE A 357 -5.11 -16.77 15.22
CA PHE A 357 -3.91 -16.74 16.04
C PHE A 357 -3.49 -15.29 16.28
N ASP A 358 -2.96 -15.01 17.47
CA ASP A 358 -2.49 -13.68 17.80
C ASP A 358 -1.24 -13.36 16.97
N HIS A 359 -1.43 -12.48 16.00
CA HIS A 359 -0.40 -11.96 15.10
C HIS A 359 0.20 -10.65 15.64
N SER A 360 -0.22 -10.16 16.82
CA SER A 360 0.18 -8.87 17.39
C SER A 360 1.52 -8.89 18.13
N SER A 361 2.41 -9.82 17.83
CA SER A 361 3.65 -10.03 18.60
C SER A 361 4.56 -8.79 18.66
N GLY A 362 4.36 -7.79 17.78
CA GLY A 362 5.03 -6.49 17.86
C GLY A 362 6.54 -6.59 17.70
N VAL A 363 7.05 -7.74 17.30
CA VAL A 363 8.46 -7.99 17.01
C VAL A 363 8.69 -7.73 15.54
N GLU A 364 9.33 -6.62 15.23
CA GLU A 364 9.80 -6.33 13.89
C GLU A 364 10.90 -7.33 13.52
N GLU A 365 10.73 -8.00 12.39
CA GLU A 365 11.71 -8.91 11.82
C GLU A 365 12.14 -8.44 10.43
N PHE A 366 13.45 -8.44 10.18
CA PHE A 366 14.06 -8.07 8.92
C PHE A 366 14.53 -9.32 8.19
N PHE A 367 14.31 -9.35 6.87
CA PHE A 367 14.70 -10.48 6.04
C PHE A 367 15.55 -10.00 4.87
N ALA A 368 16.84 -10.36 4.86
CA ALA A 368 17.74 -9.98 3.79
C ALA A 368 17.47 -10.79 2.50
N SER A 369 17.31 -10.05 1.41
CA SER A 369 17.15 -10.50 0.02
C SER A 369 18.43 -10.27 -0.81
N ASN A 370 18.41 -10.72 -2.07
CA ASN A 370 19.46 -10.37 -3.05
C ASN A 370 19.55 -8.85 -3.28
N LEU A 371 18.42 -8.12 -3.20
CA LEU A 371 18.40 -6.67 -3.37
C LEU A 371 19.08 -5.95 -2.21
N ASP A 372 18.94 -6.49 -1.00
CA ASP A 372 19.56 -5.92 0.20
C ASP A 372 21.09 -6.03 0.17
N PHE A 373 21.66 -7.03 -0.50
CA PHE A 373 23.11 -7.15 -0.70
C PHE A 373 23.59 -6.52 -2.01
N ALA A 374 22.70 -6.07 -2.89
CA ALA A 374 23.08 -5.50 -4.18
C ALA A 374 23.89 -4.21 -3.98
N GLY A 375 25.05 -4.13 -4.64
CA GLY A 375 25.93 -2.96 -4.57
C GLY A 375 26.62 -2.76 -3.22
N TYR A 376 26.80 -3.83 -2.43
CA TYR A 376 27.49 -3.75 -1.13
C TYR A 376 28.92 -3.19 -1.21
N ASP A 377 29.56 -3.30 -2.37
CA ASP A 377 30.90 -2.79 -2.66
C ASP A 377 30.98 -1.26 -2.64
N SER A 378 29.83 -0.58 -2.70
CA SER A 378 29.69 0.87 -2.53
C SER A 378 29.37 1.31 -1.09
N TRP A 379 29.15 0.37 -0.17
CA TRP A 379 28.84 0.70 1.22
C TRP A 379 30.08 1.14 2.00
N THR A 380 29.86 1.54 3.25
CA THR A 380 30.93 1.91 4.17
C THR A 380 31.86 0.73 4.40
N LYS A 381 33.10 0.85 3.92
CA LYS A 381 34.18 -0.11 4.17
C LYS A 381 34.77 0.12 5.55
N ILE A 382 34.55 -0.83 6.46
CA ILE A 382 35.00 -0.78 7.86
C ILE A 382 36.28 -1.59 8.11
N ASP A 383 36.68 -2.42 7.14
CA ASP A 383 37.97 -3.14 7.16
C ASP A 383 38.55 -3.17 5.76
N TYR A 384 39.84 -2.84 5.66
CA TYR A 384 40.64 -3.04 4.47
C TYR A 384 42.04 -3.49 4.86
N THR A 385 42.21 -4.80 5.06
CA THR A 385 43.40 -5.38 5.67
C THR A 385 43.97 -6.57 4.92
N VAL A 386 45.26 -6.82 5.13
CA VAL A 386 46.00 -7.95 4.55
C VAL A 386 46.83 -8.66 5.62
N TYR A 387 47.10 -9.97 5.50
CA TYR A 387 48.02 -10.67 6.41
C TYR A 387 49.36 -9.92 6.55
N PRO A 388 49.96 -9.76 7.75
CA PRO A 388 49.71 -10.48 9.00
C PRO A 388 48.83 -9.73 10.01
N THR A 389 47.94 -8.84 9.57
CA THR A 389 46.95 -8.15 10.44
C THR A 389 45.95 -9.09 11.15
N ALA A 390 46.20 -10.40 11.17
CA ALA A 390 45.31 -11.40 11.72
C ALA A 390 45.22 -11.31 13.25
N PHE A 391 43.99 -11.34 13.74
CA PHE A 391 43.68 -11.55 15.14
C PHE A 391 44.24 -12.90 15.60
N ALA A 392 45.10 -12.89 16.61
CA ALA A 392 45.59 -14.11 17.26
C ALA A 392 44.44 -15.00 17.80
N GLU A 393 43.27 -14.39 18.04
CA GLU A 393 42.07 -15.01 18.60
C GLU A 393 41.22 -15.77 17.56
N LEU A 394 41.35 -15.45 16.26
CA LEU A 394 40.46 -15.99 15.23
C LEU A 394 40.85 -17.38 14.70
N GLY A 395 42.06 -17.88 15.02
CA GLY A 395 42.58 -19.14 14.51
C GLY A 395 42.67 -19.15 12.98
N GLY A 396 43.87 -19.19 12.41
CA GLY A 396 44.13 -18.84 11.00
C GLY A 396 43.26 -19.47 9.88
N PHE A 397 42.34 -20.40 10.08
CA PHE A 397 41.66 -21.10 8.98
C PHE A 397 40.41 -20.42 8.38
N ALA A 398 39.70 -19.51 9.07
CA ALA A 398 38.38 -19.05 8.60
C ALA A 398 38.39 -17.83 7.67
N HIS A 399 39.47 -17.04 7.65
CA HIS A 399 39.45 -15.66 7.11
C HIS A 399 40.65 -15.33 6.20
N SER A 400 41.17 -16.33 5.49
CA SER A 400 42.38 -16.28 4.67
C SER A 400 43.62 -15.78 5.42
N PRO A 401 44.41 -16.69 6.03
CA PRO A 401 45.58 -16.36 6.83
C PRO A 401 46.84 -16.11 6.00
N ASP A 402 46.71 -16.05 4.68
CA ASP A 402 47.88 -15.98 3.80
C ASP A 402 48.08 -14.59 3.20
N SER A 403 49.29 -14.35 2.72
CA SER A 403 49.72 -13.09 2.11
C SER A 403 49.19 -12.87 0.68
N ASN A 404 48.38 -13.78 0.15
CA ASN A 404 47.87 -13.72 -1.22
C ASN A 404 46.45 -13.16 -1.31
N HIS A 405 45.79 -12.91 -0.17
CA HIS A 405 44.42 -12.42 -0.14
C HIS A 405 44.28 -11.15 0.71
N VAL A 406 43.36 -10.31 0.29
CA VAL A 406 42.92 -9.09 0.96
C VAL A 406 41.51 -9.31 1.52
N ARG A 407 41.21 -8.65 2.64
CA ARG A 407 39.87 -8.61 3.22
C ARG A 407 39.28 -7.21 3.07
N GLY A 408 38.08 -7.16 2.51
CA GLY A 408 37.19 -6.01 2.59
C GLY A 408 35.99 -6.37 3.45
N VAL A 409 35.68 -5.56 4.47
CA VAL A 409 34.42 -5.66 5.22
C VAL A 409 33.65 -4.39 5.03
N TYR A 410 32.38 -4.55 4.66
CA TYR A 410 31.45 -3.50 4.28
C TYR A 410 30.22 -3.59 5.19
N THR A 411 29.66 -2.46 5.58
CA THR A 411 28.41 -2.42 6.34
C THR A 411 27.50 -1.33 5.80
N ASN A 412 26.19 -1.60 5.80
CA ASN A 412 25.20 -0.58 5.48
C ASN A 412 25.11 0.47 6.62
N GLU A 413 24.38 1.55 6.39
CA GLU A 413 24.25 2.64 7.38
C GLU A 413 23.27 2.32 8.54
N VAL A 414 22.78 1.09 8.62
CA VAL A 414 21.76 0.66 9.59
C VAL A 414 22.44 -0.03 10.78
N GLU A 415 22.10 0.38 12.00
CA GLU A 415 22.48 -0.30 13.24
C GLU A 415 21.29 -1.06 13.83
N GLY A 416 21.51 -2.28 14.32
CA GLY A 416 20.43 -3.11 14.87
C GLY A 416 19.59 -3.76 13.76
N LEU A 417 18.26 -3.76 13.87
CA LEU A 417 17.38 -4.43 12.92
C LEU A 417 17.64 -3.98 11.48
N GLY A 418 17.93 -4.92 10.56
CA GLY A 418 18.28 -4.57 9.18
C GLY A 418 19.75 -4.22 8.95
N GLN A 419 20.60 -4.31 9.97
CA GLN A 419 22.04 -4.18 9.82
C GLN A 419 22.59 -5.32 8.98
N LEU A 420 23.40 -4.96 7.97
CA LEU A 420 24.07 -5.87 7.06
C LEU A 420 25.57 -5.66 7.15
N VAL A 421 26.30 -6.78 7.23
CA VAL A 421 27.77 -6.79 7.13
C VAL A 421 28.15 -7.79 6.06
N VAL A 422 28.89 -7.33 5.04
CA VAL A 422 29.42 -8.16 3.97
C VAL A 422 30.93 -8.21 4.09
N LYS A 423 31.47 -9.41 4.09
CA LYS A 423 32.89 -9.67 4.04
C LYS A 423 33.24 -10.31 2.71
N GLU A 424 34.19 -9.68 2.06
CA GLU A 424 34.79 -10.16 0.83
C GLU A 424 36.24 -10.58 1.10
N VAL A 425 36.61 -11.74 0.57
CA VAL A 425 38.00 -12.17 0.46
C VAL A 425 38.34 -12.19 -1.03
N PHE A 426 39.38 -11.45 -1.41
CA PHE A 426 39.77 -11.33 -2.80
C PHE A 426 41.29 -11.31 -2.98
N SER A 427 41.72 -11.48 -4.21
CA SER A 427 43.10 -11.44 -4.67
C SER A 427 43.18 -10.56 -5.93
N TRP A 428 44.36 -10.46 -6.53
CA TRP A 428 44.56 -9.72 -7.76
C TRP A 428 45.22 -10.63 -8.80
N ASP A 429 44.73 -10.57 -10.04
CA ASP A 429 45.34 -11.30 -11.14
C ASP A 429 46.63 -10.62 -11.64
N ALA A 430 47.27 -11.22 -12.64
CA ALA A 430 48.53 -10.71 -13.21
C ALA A 430 48.38 -9.35 -13.91
N ASP A 431 47.16 -8.95 -14.26
CA ASP A 431 46.83 -7.68 -14.90
C ASP A 431 46.31 -6.64 -13.88
N ASN A 432 46.46 -6.91 -12.57
CA ASN A 432 45.97 -6.09 -11.46
C ASN A 432 44.43 -5.94 -11.43
N ASN A 433 43.68 -6.89 -11.97
CA ASN A 433 42.23 -6.93 -11.76
C ASN A 433 41.88 -7.66 -10.47
N LYS A 434 40.88 -7.15 -9.75
CA LYS A 434 40.34 -7.77 -8.54
C LYS A 434 39.67 -9.11 -8.89
N VAL A 435 40.04 -10.16 -8.16
CA VAL A 435 39.46 -11.51 -8.27
C VAL A 435 38.84 -11.88 -6.93
N VAL A 436 37.51 -11.92 -6.88
CA VAL A 436 36.77 -12.28 -5.68
C VAL A 436 36.87 -13.78 -5.44
N ASN A 437 37.40 -14.17 -4.29
CA ASN A 437 37.61 -15.58 -3.93
C ASN A 437 36.49 -16.14 -3.04
N GLY A 438 35.75 -15.28 -2.35
CA GLY A 438 34.59 -15.68 -1.59
C GLY A 438 33.93 -14.50 -0.88
N ILE A 439 32.61 -14.59 -0.72
CA ILE A 439 31.82 -13.58 -0.03
C ILE A 439 30.98 -14.26 1.06
N THR A 440 31.10 -13.75 2.27
CA THR A 440 30.28 -14.13 3.42
C THR A 440 29.56 -12.89 3.93
N ALA A 441 28.29 -13.00 4.30
CA ALA A 441 27.56 -11.87 4.84
C ALA A 441 26.76 -12.26 6.09
N MET A 442 26.28 -11.26 6.82
CA MET A 442 25.39 -11.42 7.96
C MET A 442 24.34 -10.32 8.00
N ALA A 443 23.14 -10.66 8.47
CA ALA A 443 22.01 -9.75 8.59
C ALA A 443 21.38 -9.86 9.98
N LYS A 444 21.08 -8.71 10.58
CA LYS A 444 20.38 -8.65 11.87
C LYS A 444 18.87 -8.76 11.65
N ARG A 445 18.29 -9.88 12.07
CA ARG A 445 16.88 -10.19 11.83
C ARG A 445 15.92 -9.61 12.86
N GLY A 446 16.29 -9.56 14.14
CA GLY A 446 15.32 -9.25 15.20
C GLY A 446 14.38 -10.44 15.51
N GLY A 447 13.25 -10.15 16.15
CA GLY A 447 12.29 -11.15 16.63
C GLY A 447 12.90 -12.30 17.43
N ASP A 448 12.32 -13.49 17.26
CA ASP A 448 12.77 -14.72 17.93
C ASP A 448 13.80 -15.52 17.12
N PHE A 449 14.12 -15.10 15.89
CA PHE A 449 15.09 -15.81 15.06
C PHE A 449 16.47 -15.80 15.70
N ASN A 450 17.09 -16.97 15.86
CA ASN A 450 18.44 -17.14 16.40
C ASN A 450 18.68 -16.29 17.68
N ALA A 451 17.68 -16.21 18.56
CA ALA A 451 17.71 -15.33 19.74
C ALA A 451 18.87 -15.64 20.70
N SER A 452 19.35 -16.89 20.70
CA SER A 452 20.54 -17.29 21.46
C SER A 452 21.85 -16.74 20.93
N ASN A 453 21.87 -16.23 19.69
CA ASN A 453 23.03 -15.63 19.04
C ASN A 453 22.76 -14.22 18.51
N SER A 454 22.07 -13.42 19.34
CA SER A 454 21.76 -12.02 19.06
C SER A 454 21.05 -11.80 17.71
N ASN A 455 20.19 -12.73 17.28
CA ASN A 455 19.36 -12.57 16.09
C ASN A 455 20.11 -12.37 14.76
N TRP A 456 21.34 -12.88 14.65
CA TRP A 456 22.10 -12.83 13.41
C TRP A 456 21.79 -14.01 12.48
N GLU A 457 21.64 -13.72 11.20
CA GLU A 457 21.59 -14.70 10.11
C GLU A 457 22.87 -14.61 9.27
N TRP A 458 23.35 -15.75 8.78
CA TRP A 458 24.61 -15.87 8.04
C TRP A 458 24.39 -16.28 6.59
N PHE A 459 25.19 -15.76 5.69
CA PHE A 459 25.03 -15.94 4.25
C PHE A 459 26.35 -16.28 3.57
N PHE A 460 26.29 -17.16 2.57
CA PHE A 460 27.31 -17.26 1.53
C PHE A 460 26.73 -16.65 0.25
N LEU A 461 27.45 -15.68 -0.33
CA LEU A 461 27.06 -15.02 -1.57
C LEU A 461 27.93 -15.52 -2.73
N ASP A 462 27.37 -15.56 -3.94
CA ASP A 462 28.10 -15.92 -5.15
C ASP A 462 29.14 -14.84 -5.47
N ALA A 463 30.39 -15.25 -5.66
CA ALA A 463 31.50 -14.34 -5.91
C ALA A 463 31.40 -13.59 -7.25
N THR A 464 30.51 -14.03 -8.16
CA THR A 464 30.34 -13.46 -9.51
C THR A 464 29.31 -12.33 -9.51
N ASP A 465 28.20 -12.49 -8.80
CA ASP A 465 27.06 -11.58 -8.87
C ASP A 465 26.50 -11.13 -7.51
N GLY A 466 27.06 -11.62 -6.40
CA GLY A 466 26.66 -11.24 -5.04
C GLY A 466 25.32 -11.83 -4.60
N THR A 467 24.74 -12.77 -5.35
CA THR A 467 23.45 -13.38 -4.99
C THR A 467 23.60 -14.40 -3.85
N ILE A 468 22.54 -14.56 -3.05
CA ILE A 468 22.52 -15.49 -1.91
C ILE A 468 22.54 -16.94 -2.41
N MET A 469 23.60 -17.67 -2.10
CA MET A 469 23.72 -19.12 -2.37
C MET A 469 23.24 -19.97 -1.20
N GLN A 470 23.44 -19.49 0.03
CA GLN A 470 23.13 -20.21 1.25
C GLN A 470 22.82 -19.25 2.40
N ARG A 471 21.85 -19.63 3.25
CA ARG A 471 21.43 -18.91 4.46
C ARG A 471 21.54 -19.86 5.67
N MET A 472 21.94 -19.37 6.84
CA MET A 472 22.12 -20.19 8.05
C MET A 472 21.75 -19.41 9.33
N GLY A 473 21.20 -20.11 10.33
CA GLY A 473 20.78 -19.55 11.63
C GLY A 473 21.38 -20.32 12.81
N GLU A 474 20.54 -20.94 13.64
CA GLU A 474 20.95 -21.60 14.91
C GLU A 474 22.00 -22.71 14.75
N GLU A 475 21.95 -23.47 13.64
CA GLU A 475 22.90 -24.56 13.36
C GLU A 475 24.22 -24.10 12.69
N ALA A 476 24.42 -22.78 12.53
CA ALA A 476 25.59 -22.25 11.84
C ALA A 476 26.87 -22.38 12.69
N GLY A 477 27.94 -22.93 12.09
CA GLY A 477 29.28 -22.90 12.68
C GLY A 477 29.80 -21.49 12.96
N CYS A 478 29.26 -20.48 12.27
CA CYS A 478 29.58 -19.06 12.46
C CYS A 478 29.21 -18.54 13.86
N ASN A 479 28.12 -19.02 14.45
CA ASN A 479 27.63 -18.59 15.77
C ASN A 479 28.73 -18.72 16.85
N GLY A 480 29.39 -19.88 16.90
CA GLY A 480 30.39 -20.16 17.93
C GLY A 480 31.63 -19.25 17.84
N CYS A 481 32.09 -18.94 16.63
CA CYS A 481 33.22 -18.05 16.44
C CYS A 481 32.83 -16.59 16.72
N HIS A 482 31.72 -16.12 16.13
CA HIS A 482 31.30 -14.73 16.25
C HIS A 482 30.79 -14.37 17.65
N ALA A 483 30.36 -15.33 18.46
CA ALA A 483 30.05 -15.10 19.88
C ALA A 483 31.26 -14.62 20.70
N ALA A 484 32.49 -14.82 20.21
CA ALA A 484 33.71 -14.29 20.83
C ALA A 484 33.96 -12.81 20.50
N ALA A 485 33.23 -12.24 19.54
CA ALA A 485 33.41 -10.85 19.14
C ALA A 485 32.90 -9.89 20.23
N PRO A 486 33.61 -8.79 20.50
CA PRO A 486 33.25 -7.87 21.58
C PRO A 486 32.02 -7.00 21.27
N ASN A 487 31.70 -6.76 19.98
CA ASN A 487 30.62 -5.88 19.57
C ASN A 487 29.53 -6.65 18.82
N ASP A 488 28.58 -7.23 19.56
CA ASP A 488 27.38 -7.88 19.01
C ASP A 488 27.66 -8.76 17.77
N TYR A 489 28.53 -9.76 17.91
CA TYR A 489 28.95 -10.69 16.86
C TYR A 489 29.78 -10.08 15.70
N ILE A 490 30.09 -8.79 15.75
CA ILE A 490 31.00 -8.10 14.82
C ILE A 490 32.35 -7.94 15.52
N PHE A 491 33.40 -8.48 14.90
CA PHE A 491 34.76 -8.32 15.41
C PHE A 491 35.20 -6.86 15.27
N ASP A 492 35.98 -6.39 16.25
CA ASP A 492 36.77 -5.18 16.03
C ASP A 492 37.62 -5.40 14.78
N HIS A 493 37.69 -4.41 13.90
CA HIS A 493 38.57 -4.45 12.73
C HIS A 493 39.90 -3.79 13.11
N PRO A 494 41.05 -4.25 12.59
CA PRO A 494 42.33 -3.66 12.94
C PRO A 494 42.38 -2.25 12.38
N ALA A 495 42.04 -1.26 13.22
CA ALA A 495 42.21 0.14 12.87
C ALA A 495 43.70 0.48 12.78
N GLU A 496 44.58 -0.31 13.42
CA GLU A 496 46.03 -0.15 13.37
C GLU A 496 46.77 -1.48 13.13
N TYR A 497 47.95 -1.41 12.54
CA TYR A 497 48.92 -2.52 12.53
C TYR A 497 50.28 -2.02 12.99
N VAL A 498 50.92 -2.66 13.96
CA VAL A 498 52.24 -2.27 14.47
C VAL A 498 53.22 -3.44 14.29
N VAL A 499 54.37 -3.20 13.69
CA VAL A 499 55.43 -4.21 13.62
C VAL A 499 56.10 -4.36 14.97
N ASP A 500 56.00 -5.54 15.59
CA ASP A 500 56.59 -5.81 16.91
C ASP A 500 58.09 -6.12 16.83
N ASP A 501 58.53 -6.92 15.84
CA ASP A 501 59.94 -7.30 15.64
C ASP A 501 60.41 -7.00 14.20
N PRO A 502 60.79 -5.74 13.92
CA PRO A 502 61.34 -5.35 12.62
C PRO A 502 62.59 -6.15 12.22
N MET A 503 63.40 -6.58 13.21
CA MET A 503 64.63 -7.34 12.96
C MET A 503 64.31 -8.70 12.36
N ALA A 504 63.41 -9.45 13.00
CA ALA A 504 63.00 -10.74 12.51
C ALA A 504 62.27 -10.62 11.16
N MET A 505 61.44 -9.59 11.01
CA MET A 505 60.57 -9.46 9.84
C MET A 505 61.32 -8.97 8.59
N PHE A 506 62.14 -7.92 8.69
CA PHE A 506 62.73 -7.30 7.49
C PHE A 506 64.03 -7.96 7.02
N GLU A 507 64.83 -8.53 7.93
CA GLU A 507 66.06 -9.24 7.54
C GLU A 507 65.75 -10.50 6.73
N ASP A 508 64.61 -11.13 6.99
CA ASP A 508 64.15 -12.37 6.35
C ASP A 508 63.34 -12.13 5.05
N ALA A 509 63.12 -10.86 4.69
CA ALA A 509 62.33 -10.48 3.53
C ALA A 509 62.88 -11.08 2.21
N HIS A 510 64.20 -11.14 2.06
CA HIS A 510 64.83 -11.62 0.83
C HIS A 510 64.71 -13.14 0.62
N THR A 511 64.38 -13.88 1.67
CA THR A 511 64.27 -15.35 1.70
C THR A 511 62.82 -15.82 1.62
N HIS A 512 61.88 -15.01 2.09
CA HIS A 512 60.48 -15.42 2.24
C HIS A 512 59.48 -14.58 1.44
N LEU A 513 59.87 -13.43 0.89
CA LEU A 513 58.99 -12.58 0.10
C LEU A 513 59.32 -12.65 -1.39
N PRO A 514 58.30 -12.55 -2.26
CA PRO A 514 58.52 -12.41 -3.68
C PRO A 514 59.24 -11.08 -3.96
N LEU A 515 60.29 -11.16 -4.78
CA LEU A 515 60.94 -9.98 -5.34
C LEU A 515 59.93 -9.26 -6.24
N TRP A 516 59.60 -8.03 -5.88
CA TRP A 516 58.65 -7.20 -6.63
C TRP A 516 59.37 -6.45 -7.76
N ALA A 517 60.51 -5.83 -7.47
CA ALA A 517 61.32 -5.13 -8.46
C ALA A 517 62.80 -5.12 -8.06
N SER A 518 63.67 -4.94 -9.05
CA SER A 518 65.10 -4.72 -8.82
C SER A 518 65.63 -3.61 -9.70
N ASN A 519 66.21 -2.58 -9.06
CA ASN A 519 66.58 -1.32 -9.73
C ASN A 519 68.04 -0.94 -9.41
N ILE A 520 68.84 -0.59 -10.43
CA ILE A 520 70.23 -0.14 -10.26
C ILE A 520 70.43 1.29 -10.76
N GLY A 521 71.31 2.07 -10.11
CA GLY A 521 71.57 3.46 -10.50
C GLY A 521 70.47 4.43 -10.08
N THR A 522 70.34 5.59 -10.73
CA THR A 522 69.36 6.61 -10.37
C THR A 522 67.93 6.17 -10.64
N ASP A 523 67.03 6.44 -9.70
CA ASP A 523 65.60 6.24 -9.90
C ASP A 523 65.00 7.40 -10.74
N PRO A 524 64.22 7.12 -11.81
CA PRO A 524 63.64 8.14 -12.68
C PRO A 524 62.70 9.13 -11.96
N PHE A 525 62.06 8.69 -10.88
CA PHE A 525 61.04 9.44 -10.14
C PHE A 525 61.58 10.06 -8.85
N LEU A 526 62.64 9.47 -8.28
CA LEU A 526 63.20 9.86 -6.97
C LEU A 526 64.55 10.59 -7.03
N GLN A 527 65.12 10.84 -8.21
CA GLN A 527 66.41 11.50 -8.39
C GLN A 527 67.49 10.92 -7.44
N GLY A 528 68.39 11.75 -6.88
CA GLY A 528 69.49 11.31 -6.00
C GLY A 528 69.09 10.93 -4.57
N ALA A 529 67.80 10.92 -4.20
CA ALA A 529 67.35 10.74 -2.81
C ALA A 529 67.72 9.36 -2.22
N HIS A 530 67.87 8.34 -3.06
CA HIS A 530 68.33 7.00 -2.67
C HIS A 530 69.77 6.69 -3.14
N GLY A 531 70.51 7.71 -3.56
CA GLY A 531 71.83 7.57 -4.18
C GLY A 531 71.78 7.18 -5.65
N ASP A 532 72.85 7.50 -6.38
CA ASP A 532 73.07 7.18 -7.80
C ASP A 532 74.03 6.00 -7.99
N SER A 533 74.36 5.30 -6.90
CA SER A 533 75.32 4.20 -6.90
C SER A 533 74.88 3.08 -7.86
N THR A 534 75.84 2.64 -8.67
CA THR A 534 75.73 1.44 -9.50
C THR A 534 76.44 0.23 -8.85
N GLU A 535 76.96 0.39 -7.64
CA GLU A 535 77.64 -0.69 -6.91
C GLU A 535 76.64 -1.65 -6.25
N TYR A 536 75.48 -1.13 -5.83
CA TYR A 536 74.42 -1.90 -5.20
C TYR A 536 73.10 -1.68 -5.95
N GLN A 537 72.37 -2.76 -6.22
CA GLN A 537 70.99 -2.70 -6.72
C GLN A 537 70.00 -2.62 -5.54
N ARG A 538 68.84 -2.01 -5.79
CA ARG A 538 67.72 -1.92 -4.86
C ARG A 538 66.75 -3.03 -5.19
N ASP A 539 66.78 -4.09 -4.40
CA ASP A 539 65.79 -5.16 -4.45
C ASP A 539 64.61 -4.77 -3.55
N ILE A 540 63.44 -4.68 -4.16
CA ILE A 540 62.19 -4.28 -3.50
C ILE A 540 61.35 -5.54 -3.37
N TYR A 541 61.00 -5.85 -2.13
CA TYR A 541 60.17 -6.96 -1.74
C TYR A 541 58.86 -6.41 -1.20
N LYS A 542 57.75 -7.02 -1.63
CA LYS A 542 56.42 -6.68 -1.14
C LYS A 542 55.91 -7.87 -0.37
N TRP A 543 55.56 -7.68 0.90
CA TRP A 543 55.17 -8.78 1.77
C TRP A 543 53.91 -9.48 1.27
N GLN A 544 53.02 -8.73 0.64
CA GLN A 544 51.77 -9.23 0.08
C GLN A 544 51.68 -8.78 -1.38
N PRO A 545 51.85 -9.67 -2.37
CA PRO A 545 51.63 -9.34 -3.78
C PRO A 545 50.26 -8.69 -4.00
N ALA A 546 49.24 -9.22 -3.31
CA ALA A 546 47.86 -8.80 -3.39
C ALA A 546 47.52 -7.48 -2.66
N ALA A 547 48.45 -6.84 -1.95
CA ALA A 547 48.15 -5.53 -1.36
C ALA A 547 48.22 -4.43 -2.42
N LEU A 548 47.20 -4.27 -3.25
CA LEU A 548 47.10 -3.15 -4.20
C LEU A 548 46.25 -2.01 -3.62
N PRO A 549 46.43 -0.76 -4.08
CA PRO A 549 45.63 0.34 -3.59
C PRO A 549 44.20 0.27 -4.13
N GLU A 550 43.23 0.51 -3.25
CA GLU A 550 41.82 0.70 -3.60
C GLU A 550 41.41 2.10 -3.13
N ASP A 551 40.63 2.81 -3.94
CA ASP A 551 40.27 4.23 -3.70
C ASP A 551 41.49 5.13 -3.41
N GLY A 552 42.64 4.78 -4.00
CA GLY A 552 43.88 5.52 -3.87
C GLY A 552 44.67 5.25 -2.58
N ALA A 553 44.37 4.19 -1.82
CA ALA A 553 45.12 3.81 -0.62
C ALA A 553 45.41 2.30 -0.52
N TYR A 554 46.61 1.92 -0.08
CA TYR A 554 46.98 0.53 0.22
C TYR A 554 46.31 0.03 1.52
N PRO A 555 46.04 -1.28 1.63
CA PRO A 555 45.43 -1.87 2.83
C PRO A 555 46.35 -1.78 4.05
N ILE A 556 45.74 -1.67 5.23
CA ILE A 556 46.46 -1.71 6.51
C ILE A 556 47.22 -3.04 6.61
N GLY A 557 48.49 -2.96 7.04
CA GLY A 557 49.40 -4.10 7.07
C GLY A 557 50.24 -4.31 5.81
N THR A 558 50.07 -3.47 4.78
CA THR A 558 50.97 -3.49 3.61
C THR A 558 52.41 -3.22 4.07
N ILE A 559 53.33 -4.11 3.71
CA ILE A 559 54.75 -3.98 4.04
C ILE A 559 55.57 -4.04 2.76
N ILE A 560 56.40 -3.02 2.55
CA ILE A 560 57.36 -2.97 1.45
C ILE A 560 58.75 -2.83 2.04
N VAL A 561 59.65 -3.74 1.67
CA VAL A 561 61.03 -3.79 2.13
C VAL A 561 61.94 -3.56 0.95
N LYS A 562 62.84 -2.59 1.06
CA LYS A 562 63.91 -2.34 0.09
C LYS A 562 65.24 -2.73 0.71
N ARG A 563 65.97 -3.60 0.02
CA ARG A 563 67.32 -4.05 0.38
C ARG A 563 68.32 -3.61 -0.69
N LEU A 564 69.50 -3.17 -0.25
CA LEU A 564 70.64 -3.00 -1.13
C LEU A 564 71.39 -4.33 -1.28
N THR A 565 71.62 -4.76 -2.51
CA THR A 565 72.28 -6.03 -2.82
C THR A 565 73.39 -5.79 -3.84
N HIS A 566 74.58 -6.36 -3.63
CA HIS A 566 75.65 -6.29 -4.62
C HIS A 566 75.33 -7.25 -5.77
N PRO A 567 75.29 -6.80 -7.04
CA PRO A 567 74.80 -7.60 -8.16
C PRO A 567 75.63 -8.87 -8.40
N ASP A 568 76.94 -8.84 -8.13
CA ASP A 568 77.81 -9.99 -8.37
C ASP A 568 77.93 -10.97 -7.19
N THR A 569 77.76 -10.52 -5.95
CA THR A 569 78.02 -11.34 -4.76
C THR A 569 76.76 -11.67 -3.97
N GLY A 570 75.67 -10.91 -4.18
CA GLY A 570 74.44 -11.03 -3.38
C GLY A 570 74.56 -10.44 -1.98
N ASP A 571 75.71 -9.84 -1.64
CA ASP A 571 75.96 -9.30 -0.30
C ASP A 571 75.30 -7.93 -0.13
N MET A 572 74.81 -7.68 1.08
CA MET A 572 74.29 -6.39 1.49
C MET A 572 75.45 -5.52 2.03
N PRO A 573 75.46 -4.19 1.79
CA PRO A 573 76.45 -3.32 2.42
C PRO A 573 76.25 -3.21 3.93
N ASP A 574 77.34 -3.08 4.68
CA ASP A 574 77.33 -2.81 6.13
C ASP A 574 77.01 -1.34 6.48
N SER A 575 76.37 -0.59 5.58
CA SER A 575 76.03 0.83 5.78
C SER A 575 74.64 1.03 6.38
N PRO A 576 74.42 2.10 7.16
CA PRO A 576 73.06 2.55 7.49
C PRO A 576 72.20 2.68 6.23
N GLY A 577 70.94 2.28 6.33
CA GLY A 577 69.99 2.33 5.21
C GLY A 577 70.17 1.25 4.15
N ALA A 578 71.01 0.24 4.40
CA ALA A 578 71.10 -0.95 3.56
C ALA A 578 69.78 -1.75 3.50
N ILE A 579 68.95 -1.65 4.55
CA ILE A 579 67.54 -2.03 4.54
C ILE A 579 66.71 -0.82 4.95
N THR A 580 65.70 -0.51 4.14
CA THR A 580 64.64 0.43 4.46
C THR A 580 63.30 -0.23 4.22
N ALA A 581 62.33 -0.03 5.10
CA ALA A 581 60.99 -0.57 4.91
C ALA A 581 59.93 0.51 5.17
N MET A 582 58.74 0.29 4.61
CA MET A 582 57.56 1.10 4.90
C MET A 582 56.39 0.18 5.21
N VAL A 583 55.60 0.57 6.20
CA VAL A 583 54.45 -0.20 6.69
C VAL A 583 53.23 0.69 6.74
N LYS A 584 52.15 0.24 6.10
CA LYS A 584 50.85 0.89 6.15
C LYS A 584 50.22 0.59 7.52
N ARG A 585 50.13 1.62 8.34
CA ARG A 585 49.46 1.66 9.64
C ARG A 585 47.97 1.98 9.44
N GLY A 586 47.28 2.33 10.51
CA GLY A 586 46.01 3.04 10.48
C GLY A 586 45.84 3.87 11.76
N ASP A 587 44.61 4.04 12.27
CA ASP A 587 44.27 4.75 13.53
C ASP A 587 44.85 6.17 13.61
N ASP A 588 44.81 6.86 12.47
CA ASP A 588 45.37 8.19 12.24
C ASP A 588 46.89 8.34 12.48
N PHE A 589 47.63 7.23 12.64
CA PHE A 589 49.09 7.28 12.71
C PHE A 589 49.63 8.01 11.48
N ASN A 590 50.27 9.17 11.62
CA ASN A 590 50.83 9.90 10.48
C ASN A 590 49.78 10.14 9.34
N SER A 591 48.53 10.45 9.71
CA SER A 591 47.39 10.58 8.79
C SER A 591 47.56 11.63 7.70
N GLU A 592 48.25 12.73 7.99
CA GLU A 592 48.63 13.75 6.99
C GLU A 592 49.53 13.18 5.89
N ASN A 593 50.16 12.02 6.12
CA ASN A 593 51.04 11.34 5.20
C ASN A 593 50.65 9.90 4.91
N GLY A 594 49.34 9.67 4.78
CA GLY A 594 48.80 8.41 4.26
C GLY A 594 49.03 7.21 5.18
N ASN A 595 49.18 7.41 6.48
CA ASN A 595 49.35 6.34 7.44
C ASN A 595 50.60 5.45 7.25
N TRP A 596 51.67 6.00 6.69
CA TRP A 596 52.91 5.25 6.51
C TRP A 596 53.89 5.44 7.67
N GLU A 597 54.44 4.32 8.14
CA GLU A 597 55.61 4.30 9.01
C GLU A 597 56.84 3.83 8.26
N TRP A 598 57.95 4.52 8.47
CA TRP A 598 59.23 4.24 7.83
C TRP A 598 60.18 3.56 8.79
N PHE A 599 60.96 2.64 8.28
CA PHE A 599 61.99 1.91 9.00
C PHE A 599 63.31 2.00 8.26
N MET A 600 64.40 2.19 8.99
CA MET A 600 65.75 2.19 8.42
C MET A 600 66.69 1.43 9.35
N ARG A 601 67.46 0.51 8.78
CA ARG A 601 68.49 -0.23 9.51
C ARG A 601 69.69 0.66 9.81
N GLY A 602 70.08 0.73 11.07
CA GLY A 602 71.28 1.40 11.56
C GLY A 602 72.56 0.57 11.37
N ALA A 603 73.72 1.18 11.64
CA ALA A 603 75.03 0.51 11.52
C ALA A 603 75.23 -0.61 12.56
N ASP A 604 74.53 -0.56 13.69
CA ASP A 604 74.58 -1.59 14.75
C ASP A 604 73.57 -2.73 14.51
N GLY A 605 72.89 -2.69 13.37
CA GLY A 605 71.85 -3.65 12.99
C GLY A 605 70.47 -3.30 13.52
N THR A 606 70.30 -2.35 14.46
CA THR A 606 68.97 -1.98 14.97
C THR A 606 68.15 -1.20 13.94
N TYR A 607 66.83 -1.12 14.12
CA TYR A 607 65.96 -0.31 13.26
C TYR A 607 65.56 0.99 13.96
N VAL A 608 65.77 2.11 13.28
CA VAL A 608 65.06 3.35 13.59
C VAL A 608 63.73 3.35 12.83
N ARG A 609 62.66 3.80 13.49
CA ARG A 609 61.31 3.84 12.92
C ARG A 609 60.60 5.15 13.24
N GLY A 610 59.67 5.58 12.39
CA GLY A 610 58.83 6.75 12.63
C GLY A 610 58.00 7.18 11.42
N GLY A 611 57.07 8.12 11.64
CA GLY A 611 56.25 8.73 10.58
C GLY A 611 56.87 10.03 10.06
N ALA A 612 56.22 11.17 10.32
CA ALA A 612 56.67 12.51 9.93
C ALA A 612 58.13 12.84 10.25
N GLU A 613 58.65 12.34 11.37
CA GLU A 613 60.00 12.67 11.86
C GLU A 613 61.13 12.00 11.07
N MET A 614 60.84 10.96 10.27
CA MET A 614 61.85 10.21 9.50
C MET A 614 62.28 10.89 8.20
N GLY A 615 61.60 11.97 7.78
CA GLY A 615 61.96 12.75 6.59
C GLY A 615 61.67 12.08 5.24
N CYS A 616 61.08 10.88 5.22
CA CYS A 616 60.73 10.15 3.99
C CYS A 616 59.45 10.71 3.31
N ASN A 617 58.50 11.22 4.09
CA ASN A 617 57.18 11.66 3.62
C ASN A 617 57.26 12.66 2.45
N GLY A 618 58.14 13.66 2.53
CA GLY A 618 58.19 14.73 1.52
C GLY A 618 58.58 14.23 0.12
N CYS A 619 59.46 13.23 0.04
CA CYS A 619 59.82 12.62 -1.24
C CYS A 619 58.73 11.65 -1.70
N HIS A 620 58.22 10.80 -0.80
CA HIS A 620 57.22 9.79 -1.15
C HIS A 620 55.84 10.37 -1.47
N ALA A 621 55.50 11.57 -0.99
CA ALA A 621 54.28 12.28 -1.37
C ALA A 621 54.17 12.58 -2.88
N ASN A 622 55.28 12.46 -3.64
CA ASN A 622 55.28 12.63 -5.10
C ASN A 622 54.85 11.36 -5.86
N ALA A 623 54.61 10.25 -5.17
CA ALA A 623 54.04 9.02 -5.73
C ALA A 623 52.54 9.22 -6.00
N THR A 624 52.24 9.97 -7.06
CA THR A 624 50.88 10.28 -7.51
C THR A 624 50.76 10.12 -9.01
N GLY A 625 49.61 9.65 -9.49
CA GLY A 625 49.34 9.48 -10.92
C GLY A 625 50.25 8.42 -11.54
N GLU A 626 50.89 8.74 -12.66
CA GLU A 626 51.81 7.80 -13.36
C GLU A 626 53.04 7.43 -12.51
N ASN A 627 53.42 8.26 -11.53
CA ASN A 627 54.61 8.03 -10.70
C ASN A 627 54.36 7.05 -9.55
N GLY A 628 53.10 6.76 -9.20
CA GLY A 628 52.75 5.90 -8.08
C GLY A 628 51.43 6.30 -7.42
N THR A 629 51.10 5.59 -6.34
CA THR A 629 49.90 5.82 -5.54
C THR A 629 50.26 5.70 -4.06
N ASP A 630 49.65 6.52 -3.20
CA ASP A 630 49.73 6.39 -1.75
C ASP A 630 51.15 6.15 -1.22
N TYR A 631 52.05 7.08 -1.54
CA TYR A 631 53.44 7.07 -1.10
C TYR A 631 54.30 5.90 -1.64
N VAL A 632 53.75 5.05 -2.50
CA VAL A 632 54.45 3.93 -3.15
C VAL A 632 54.65 4.25 -4.63
N PHE A 633 55.91 4.30 -5.07
CA PHE A 633 56.25 4.56 -6.47
C PHE A 633 55.97 3.34 -7.35
N THR A 634 55.47 3.61 -8.55
CA THR A 634 55.35 2.60 -9.62
C THR A 634 56.72 2.03 -9.94
N GLN A 635 56.82 0.71 -10.05
CA GLN A 635 58.11 0.06 -10.36
C GLN A 635 58.38 0.04 -11.87
N PRO A 636 59.65 0.15 -12.32
CA PRO A 636 59.97 0.05 -13.73
C PRO A 636 59.52 -1.29 -14.33
N GLY A 637 58.50 -1.26 -15.20
CA GLY A 637 57.93 -2.46 -15.84
C GLY A 637 56.46 -2.75 -15.46
N GLU A 638 55.93 -2.03 -14.47
CA GLU A 638 54.49 -1.77 -14.28
C GLU A 638 54.06 -0.58 -15.15
#